data_AF-A0A2D7KZB5-F1
#
_entry.id   AF-A0A2D7KZB5-F1
#
_cell.length_a   1.000
_cell.length_b   1.000
_cell.length_c   1.000
_cell.angle_alpha   90.00
_cell.angle_beta   90.00
_cell.angle_gamma   90.00
#
_symmetry.space_group_name_H-M   'P 1'
#
loop_
_entity.id
_entity.type
_entity.pdbx_description
1 polymer ?
#
loop_
_entity_poly.entity_id
_entity_poly.type
_entity_poly.pdbx_seq_one_letter_code
_entity_poly.pdbx_strand_id
1 'polypeptide(L)'
;MIQFISLIPLFLFFLVTHCSGANYYIDSVKGSDNNDGLSISKPWKSHIKAESATLAAGDIVYFKKGSAFSGNIRISESGTATKPIRLTSYGKGELPKFTNPSTLNASGNAIILGGDYIIVENLHFHDTPGEHVSGKIIMTRLAALRIEHGSDHCIIRNNEFIKTGQGIMSAGEHTLITENYLDGPNYALWRTSKSSWGPMGIHLNIGNQEVSYNTIKNFGTKDSPWGSDGGAIEIDCGKYHKKNIYIHHNYSEGNAGFIESSWDYDWPRHRQEIYNWRVSFNVCYDGQSWLFMLAPCTGIYFDNNTIARYNGFGRSQDACARIDVQGGMPVGKASGAHFRNNLFIYSSSPYTGNRSGGALKTANWYSKYKSPGNKYKGDSRQAGSGDPGLVDLENQDYRLNGNSPLRGKGINLSEFYKLDFRGQPLPKTGNWDIGAIQYNSTMPAKTLQPRNQLLPIPDNLVVLTFDDGNKSDFTNIPKVLKKHGFGATFYVTEGLGFLNRPENYLSWKQIRQLHEMGYEIGNHTQNHRNVINLKPEELAASLTHIDNRCAENKIIKPVTFCYPGFNNNHASVKVLEKHGFLFARRGVGPEYKDPGKGARGPAYDPKVDDPLLVPTTGYAGPDWKMKDLKWAIDQAKDGKIAVLCFHGVPSIEHPWVSTNLKDFEKYMQYLKDEDCTVIAMRDLAKYVNPNNRPHRADPYQPVRKRVSEMKKKSARNE
;
A
#
# COMPACT_ATOMS: atom_id res chain seq x y z
N MET A 1 65.36 -26.78 -41.10
CA MET A 1 64.08 -27.38 -40.69
C MET A 1 64.05 -27.40 -39.16
N ILE A 2 63.46 -26.38 -38.53
CA ILE A 2 63.20 -26.32 -37.08
C ILE A 2 61.80 -25.72 -36.95
N GLN A 3 60.86 -26.49 -36.40
CA GLN A 3 59.43 -26.19 -36.31
C GLN A 3 59.13 -25.24 -35.13
N PHE A 4 58.29 -24.24 -35.40
CA PHE A 4 57.63 -23.40 -34.40
C PHE A 4 56.48 -24.17 -33.73
N ILE A 5 56.49 -24.25 -32.40
CA ILE A 5 55.33 -24.69 -31.59
C ILE A 5 54.61 -23.44 -31.11
N SER A 6 53.33 -23.33 -31.47
CA SER A 6 52.43 -22.23 -31.11
C SER A 6 51.80 -22.50 -29.74
N LEU A 7 51.89 -21.54 -28.81
CA LEU A 7 51.23 -21.55 -27.51
C LEU A 7 49.80 -20.98 -27.64
N ILE A 8 48.79 -21.80 -27.31
CA ILE A 8 47.38 -21.40 -27.20
C ILE A 8 47.12 -20.90 -25.77
N PRO A 9 46.54 -19.71 -25.55
CA PRO A 9 46.15 -19.27 -24.21
C PRO A 9 44.86 -19.98 -23.77
N LEU A 10 44.92 -20.61 -22.61
CA LEU A 10 43.80 -21.26 -21.94
C LEU A 10 42.83 -20.18 -21.40
N PHE A 11 41.68 -19.99 -22.05
CA PHE A 11 40.60 -19.15 -21.53
C PHE A 11 39.90 -19.88 -20.36
N LEU A 12 40.09 -19.39 -19.12
CA LEU A 12 39.24 -19.77 -18.00
C LEU A 12 37.82 -19.23 -18.24
N PHE A 13 36.87 -20.11 -18.51
CA PHE A 13 35.44 -19.80 -18.43
C PHE A 13 35.06 -19.67 -16.95
N PHE A 14 34.85 -18.45 -16.46
CA PHE A 14 34.10 -18.23 -15.22
C PHE A 14 32.65 -18.65 -15.45
N LEU A 15 32.23 -19.74 -14.80
CA LEU A 15 30.82 -20.08 -14.64
C LEU A 15 30.13 -18.94 -13.86
N VAL A 16 29.34 -18.13 -14.54
CA VAL A 16 28.42 -17.17 -13.91
C VAL A 16 27.29 -17.99 -13.28
N THR A 17 27.49 -18.41 -12.04
CA THR A 17 26.42 -18.97 -11.21
C THR A 17 25.36 -17.89 -11.01
N HIS A 18 24.23 -18.04 -11.68
CA HIS A 18 23.06 -17.21 -11.45
C HIS A 18 22.53 -17.54 -10.05
N CYS A 19 23.03 -16.85 -9.02
CA CYS A 19 22.50 -16.97 -7.66
C CYS A 19 21.03 -16.48 -7.68
N SER A 20 20.11 -17.43 -7.58
CA SER A 20 18.71 -17.19 -7.23
C SER A 20 18.66 -16.91 -5.73
N GLY A 21 17.93 -15.89 -5.29
CA GLY A 21 17.73 -15.65 -3.87
C GLY A 21 17.05 -16.85 -3.20
N ALA A 22 17.47 -17.16 -1.98
CA ALA A 22 16.91 -18.22 -1.15
C ALA A 22 15.66 -17.74 -0.40
N ASN A 23 14.74 -18.67 -0.12
CA ASN A 23 13.56 -18.42 0.70
C ASN A 23 13.71 -19.14 2.04
N TYR A 24 13.78 -18.38 3.12
CA TYR A 24 13.83 -18.87 4.48
C TYR A 24 12.46 -18.77 5.15
N TYR A 25 12.07 -19.75 5.94
CA TYR A 25 10.76 -19.84 6.57
C TYR A 25 10.90 -20.01 8.08
N ILE A 26 10.12 -19.23 8.83
CA ILE A 26 10.14 -19.21 10.29
C ILE A 26 8.72 -19.37 10.82
N ASP A 27 8.54 -20.29 11.76
CA ASP A 27 7.28 -20.61 12.43
C ASP A 27 7.54 -20.83 13.92
N SER A 28 7.19 -19.87 14.76
CA SER A 28 7.44 -19.98 16.21
C SER A 28 6.62 -21.07 16.90
N VAL A 29 5.57 -21.58 16.25
CA VAL A 29 4.66 -22.58 16.80
C VAL A 29 5.10 -23.99 16.43
N LYS A 30 5.39 -24.24 15.14
CA LYS A 30 5.68 -25.59 14.62
C LYS A 30 7.11 -25.78 14.09
N GLY A 31 7.93 -24.74 14.05
CA GLY A 31 9.30 -24.80 13.56
C GLY A 31 10.26 -25.49 14.51
N SER A 32 11.47 -25.74 14.01
CA SER A 32 12.62 -26.25 14.78
C SER A 32 13.90 -25.62 14.25
N ASP A 33 14.79 -25.15 15.13
CA ASP A 33 16.06 -24.51 14.73
C ASP A 33 17.13 -25.50 14.27
N ASN A 34 16.83 -26.80 14.32
CA ASN A 34 17.59 -27.86 13.67
C ASN A 34 17.20 -28.04 12.18
N ASN A 35 16.14 -27.37 11.73
CA ASN A 35 15.76 -27.38 10.32
C ASN A 35 16.68 -26.48 9.48
N ASP A 36 16.69 -26.72 8.17
CA ASP A 36 17.40 -25.88 7.21
C ASP A 36 16.73 -24.50 6.99
N GLY A 37 15.44 -24.38 7.30
CA GLY A 37 14.66 -23.16 7.09
C GLY A 37 14.29 -22.92 5.63
N LEU A 38 14.67 -23.78 4.69
CA LEU A 38 14.54 -23.55 3.25
C LEU A 38 13.18 -23.99 2.68
N SER A 39 12.27 -24.48 3.53
CA SER A 39 10.92 -24.87 3.13
C SER A 39 9.89 -24.64 4.22
N ILE A 40 8.62 -24.46 3.82
CA ILE A 40 7.47 -24.33 4.73
C ILE A 40 7.30 -25.57 5.63
N SER A 41 7.74 -26.75 5.19
CA SER A 41 7.68 -28.01 5.96
C SER A 41 8.80 -28.16 6.98
N LYS A 42 9.91 -27.45 6.78
CA LYS A 42 11.07 -27.44 7.68
C LYS A 42 11.44 -25.99 8.06
N PRO A 43 10.52 -25.22 8.66
CA PRO A 43 10.82 -23.85 9.05
C PRO A 43 11.69 -23.82 10.31
N TRP A 44 12.50 -22.79 10.45
CA TRP A 44 13.11 -22.47 11.74
C TRP A 44 12.03 -22.12 12.76
N LYS A 45 12.35 -22.29 14.04
CA LYS A 45 11.46 -21.89 15.14
C LYS A 45 11.68 -20.45 15.54
N SER A 46 12.93 -20.06 15.72
CA SER A 46 13.29 -18.72 16.18
C SER A 46 13.59 -17.79 15.02
N HIS A 47 13.22 -16.52 15.19
CA HIS A 47 13.61 -15.44 14.30
C HIS A 47 15.14 -15.25 14.31
N ILE A 48 15.79 -15.39 15.46
CA ILE A 48 17.25 -15.27 15.64
C ILE A 48 18.03 -16.21 14.72
N LYS A 49 17.46 -17.38 14.36
CA LYS A 49 18.11 -18.30 13.43
C LYS A 49 18.43 -17.67 12.07
N ALA A 50 17.66 -16.66 11.64
CA ALA A 50 17.97 -15.92 10.42
C ALA A 50 19.28 -15.13 10.48
N GLU A 51 19.78 -14.75 11.67
CA GLU A 51 21.13 -14.13 11.78
C GLU A 51 22.26 -15.13 11.51
N SER A 52 21.99 -16.42 11.75
CA SER A 52 22.98 -17.48 11.44
C SER A 52 23.01 -17.82 9.95
N ALA A 53 22.03 -17.35 9.19
CA ALA A 53 22.03 -17.47 7.74
C ALA A 53 22.72 -16.25 7.15
N THR A 54 23.80 -16.48 6.42
CA THR A 54 24.45 -15.43 5.64
C THR A 54 23.55 -15.08 4.46
N LEU A 55 22.64 -14.11 4.66
CA LEU A 55 21.69 -13.70 3.63
C LEU A 55 22.42 -13.07 2.44
N ALA A 56 21.92 -13.34 1.25
CA ALA A 56 22.42 -12.79 0.00
C ALA A 56 21.37 -11.87 -0.67
N ALA A 57 21.83 -11.05 -1.60
CA ALA A 57 20.94 -10.18 -2.36
C ALA A 57 19.85 -10.97 -3.11
N GLY A 58 18.59 -10.67 -2.79
CA GLY A 58 17.40 -11.32 -3.34
C GLY A 58 16.78 -12.35 -2.42
N ASP A 59 17.39 -12.64 -1.28
CA ASP A 59 16.84 -13.56 -0.29
C ASP A 59 15.57 -13.01 0.36
N ILE A 60 14.68 -13.92 0.74
CA ILE A 60 13.42 -13.60 1.41
C ILE A 60 13.31 -14.41 2.70
N VAL A 61 13.06 -13.74 3.82
CA VAL A 61 12.75 -14.35 5.10
C VAL A 61 11.25 -14.22 5.37
N TYR A 62 10.58 -15.35 5.40
CA TYR A 62 9.14 -15.48 5.59
C TYR A 62 8.81 -15.86 7.04
N PHE A 63 8.06 -14.99 7.72
CA PHE A 63 7.53 -15.22 9.06
C PHE A 63 6.06 -15.67 9.00
N LYS A 64 5.73 -16.76 9.67
CA LYS A 64 4.38 -17.32 9.56
C LYS A 64 3.34 -16.44 10.25
N LYS A 65 2.23 -16.17 9.56
CA LYS A 65 1.04 -15.58 10.19
C LYS A 65 0.56 -16.45 11.34
N GLY A 66 0.22 -15.81 12.46
CA GLY A 66 -0.05 -16.44 13.75
C GLY A 66 1.18 -16.75 14.60
N SER A 67 2.40 -16.52 14.12
CA SER A 67 3.60 -16.58 14.96
C SER A 67 3.79 -15.31 15.80
N ALA A 68 4.51 -15.48 16.90
CA ALA A 68 4.94 -14.40 17.79
C ALA A 68 6.41 -14.59 18.17
N PHE A 69 7.15 -13.49 18.20
CA PHE A 69 8.59 -13.42 18.40
C PHE A 69 8.91 -12.35 19.45
N SER A 70 9.67 -12.72 20.46
CA SER A 70 10.15 -11.81 21.50
C SER A 70 11.68 -11.73 21.47
N GLY A 71 12.21 -10.51 21.47
CA GLY A 71 13.64 -10.24 21.37
C GLY A 71 13.99 -9.45 20.11
N ASN A 72 15.28 -9.40 19.80
CA ASN A 72 15.81 -8.69 18.65
C ASN A 72 16.24 -9.67 17.55
N ILE A 73 16.10 -9.24 16.30
CA ILE A 73 16.91 -9.70 15.18
C ILE A 73 17.60 -8.51 14.50
N ARG A 74 18.85 -8.70 14.12
CA ARG A 74 19.62 -7.81 13.26
C ARG A 74 19.91 -8.47 11.91
N ILE A 75 19.53 -7.82 10.82
CA ILE A 75 19.96 -8.20 9.46
C ILE A 75 21.11 -7.29 9.07
N SER A 76 22.32 -7.84 8.91
CA SER A 76 23.52 -7.04 8.61
C SER A 76 23.90 -7.06 7.13
N GLU A 77 23.34 -8.00 6.37
CA GLU A 77 23.62 -8.20 4.96
C GLU A 77 22.84 -7.23 4.08
N SER A 78 23.42 -6.88 2.94
CA SER A 78 22.83 -5.97 1.96
C SER A 78 22.18 -6.73 0.80
N GLY A 79 21.03 -6.23 0.37
CA GLY A 79 20.47 -6.51 -0.94
C GLY A 79 21.11 -5.66 -2.04
N THR A 80 20.44 -5.59 -3.18
CA THR A 80 20.74 -4.64 -4.25
C THR A 80 19.45 -4.02 -4.79
N ALA A 81 19.56 -2.93 -5.56
CA ALA A 81 18.40 -2.27 -6.18
C ALA A 81 17.48 -3.21 -6.98
N THR A 82 18.04 -4.25 -7.62
CA THR A 82 17.25 -5.22 -8.42
C THR A 82 16.92 -6.51 -7.67
N LYS A 83 17.60 -6.76 -6.54
CA LYS A 83 17.44 -7.95 -5.71
C LYS A 83 17.56 -7.56 -4.23
N PRO A 84 16.55 -6.89 -3.66
CA PRO A 84 16.56 -6.53 -2.25
C PRO A 84 16.45 -7.78 -1.37
N ILE A 85 16.96 -7.72 -0.15
CA ILE A 85 16.60 -8.69 0.89
C ILE A 85 15.21 -8.31 1.40
N ARG A 86 14.33 -9.30 1.61
CA ARG A 86 12.94 -9.05 2.04
C ARG A 86 12.60 -9.79 3.32
N LEU A 87 12.10 -9.08 4.32
CA LEU A 87 11.47 -9.64 5.51
C LEU A 87 9.96 -9.50 5.38
N THR A 88 9.25 -10.62 5.28
CA THR A 88 7.79 -10.59 5.09
C THR A 88 7.06 -11.77 5.71
N SER A 89 5.73 -11.83 5.55
CA SER A 89 4.89 -12.88 6.13
C SER A 89 4.39 -13.90 5.10
N TYR A 90 4.06 -15.10 5.58
CA TYR A 90 3.43 -16.16 4.79
C TYR A 90 2.34 -16.88 5.59
N GLY A 91 1.51 -17.66 4.91
CA GLY A 91 0.42 -18.41 5.55
C GLY A 91 -0.81 -17.55 5.82
N LYS A 92 -1.58 -17.87 6.86
CA LYS A 92 -2.90 -17.29 7.15
C LYS A 92 -3.05 -16.91 8.62
N GLY A 93 -4.02 -16.07 8.90
CA GLY A 93 -4.30 -15.55 10.23
C GLY A 93 -3.71 -14.16 10.43
N GLU A 94 -3.50 -13.79 11.68
CA GLU A 94 -2.92 -12.51 12.08
C GLU A 94 -1.48 -12.35 11.58
N LEU A 95 -1.04 -11.11 11.36
CA LEU A 95 0.35 -10.82 11.01
C LEU A 95 1.31 -11.40 12.09
N PRO A 96 2.51 -11.87 11.69
CA PRO A 96 3.52 -12.31 12.63
C PRO A 96 3.90 -11.16 13.56
N LYS A 97 3.87 -11.45 14.87
CA LYS A 97 4.00 -10.46 15.92
C LYS A 97 5.43 -10.37 16.44
N PHE A 98 5.96 -9.16 16.56
CA PHE A 98 7.30 -8.87 17.04
C PHE A 98 7.25 -7.92 18.23
N THR A 99 7.93 -8.29 19.31
CA THR A 99 8.07 -7.45 20.49
C THR A 99 9.49 -7.55 21.06
N ASN A 100 9.96 -6.51 21.72
CA ASN A 100 11.17 -6.54 22.52
C ASN A 100 10.99 -5.62 23.73
N PRO A 101 10.29 -6.07 24.78
CA PRO A 101 9.74 -5.19 25.81
C PRO A 101 10.79 -4.60 26.78
N SER A 102 12.07 -5.00 26.66
CA SER A 102 13.15 -4.50 27.50
C SER A 102 14.16 -3.70 26.71
N THR A 103 14.61 -2.58 27.27
CA THR A 103 15.73 -1.79 26.72
C THR A 103 17.10 -2.41 26.99
N LEU A 104 17.18 -3.44 27.83
CA LEU A 104 18.42 -4.19 28.09
C LEU A 104 18.88 -4.98 26.85
N ASN A 105 17.94 -5.48 26.05
CA ASN A 105 18.23 -6.18 24.81
C ASN A 105 18.09 -5.22 23.64
N ALA A 106 19.20 -4.97 22.93
CA ALA A 106 19.23 -4.18 21.70
C ALA A 106 18.48 -2.83 21.81
N SER A 107 18.48 -2.19 22.99
CA SER A 107 17.74 -0.94 23.24
C SER A 107 16.23 -1.01 22.94
N GLY A 108 15.61 -2.19 22.99
CA GLY A 108 14.18 -2.36 22.72
C GLY A 108 13.81 -2.59 21.25
N ASN A 109 14.80 -2.69 20.36
CA ASN A 109 14.56 -2.95 18.95
C ASN A 109 14.11 -4.39 18.73
N ALA A 110 12.96 -4.58 18.10
CA ALA A 110 12.54 -5.91 17.66
C ALA A 110 13.26 -6.32 16.38
N ILE A 111 13.46 -5.35 15.45
CA ILE A 111 14.25 -5.56 14.23
C ILE A 111 15.25 -4.41 14.04
N ILE A 112 16.50 -4.74 13.72
CA ILE A 112 17.55 -3.80 13.31
C ILE A 112 18.00 -4.12 11.88
N LEU A 113 18.04 -3.09 11.03
CA LEU A 113 18.57 -3.16 9.67
C LEU A 113 19.97 -2.53 9.63
N GLY A 114 20.96 -3.39 9.41
CA GLY A 114 22.39 -3.06 9.34
C GLY A 114 22.99 -3.09 7.93
N GLY A 115 22.18 -3.40 6.91
CA GLY A 115 22.60 -3.46 5.50
C GLY A 115 21.65 -2.69 4.57
N ASP A 116 22.07 -2.55 3.32
CA ASP A 116 21.37 -1.76 2.30
C ASP A 116 20.27 -2.56 1.60
N TYR A 117 19.32 -1.88 0.95
CA TYR A 117 18.31 -2.50 0.08
C TYR A 117 17.53 -3.62 0.78
N ILE A 118 17.10 -3.37 2.03
CA ILE A 118 16.25 -4.28 2.79
C ILE A 118 14.81 -3.77 2.78
N ILE A 119 13.86 -4.65 2.48
CA ILE A 119 12.43 -4.36 2.54
C ILE A 119 11.83 -5.09 3.74
N VAL A 120 11.11 -4.38 4.60
CA VAL A 120 10.33 -4.95 5.70
C VAL A 120 8.85 -4.68 5.46
N GLU A 121 8.06 -5.74 5.34
CA GLU A 121 6.64 -5.60 4.98
C GLU A 121 5.74 -6.72 5.52
N ASN A 122 4.47 -6.38 5.79
CA ASN A 122 3.44 -7.31 6.26
C ASN A 122 3.76 -7.93 7.64
N LEU A 123 4.34 -7.15 8.56
CA LEU A 123 4.65 -7.56 9.94
C LEU A 123 3.90 -6.70 10.96
N HIS A 124 3.75 -7.21 12.20
CA HIS A 124 3.11 -6.51 13.30
C HIS A 124 4.08 -6.36 14.48
N PHE A 125 4.43 -5.12 14.80
CA PHE A 125 5.26 -4.75 15.94
C PHE A 125 4.37 -4.30 17.08
N HIS A 126 4.63 -4.79 18.30
CA HIS A 126 3.82 -4.41 19.44
C HIS A 126 4.55 -4.40 20.77
N ASP A 127 4.03 -3.59 21.69
CA ASP A 127 4.42 -3.55 23.10
C ASP A 127 5.96 -3.47 23.29
N THR A 128 6.64 -2.66 22.46
CA THR A 128 8.06 -2.33 22.62
C THR A 128 8.23 -1.27 23.73
N PRO A 129 9.42 -1.10 24.32
CA PRO A 129 9.57 -0.43 25.61
C PRO A 129 9.09 1.02 25.53
N GLY A 130 8.45 1.49 26.60
CA GLY A 130 7.98 2.87 26.63
C GLY A 130 7.61 3.46 27.99
N GLU A 131 7.70 2.76 29.11
CA GLU A 131 7.57 3.39 30.43
C GLU A 131 8.92 3.35 31.16
N HIS A 132 9.33 4.49 31.74
CA HIS A 132 10.52 4.63 32.58
C HIS A 132 11.86 4.23 31.93
N VAL A 133 12.03 4.51 30.64
CA VAL A 133 13.31 4.19 29.98
C VAL A 133 14.41 5.11 30.52
N SER A 134 15.30 4.58 31.37
CA SER A 134 16.38 5.35 31.99
C SER A 134 17.61 5.45 31.07
N GLY A 135 17.93 6.65 30.60
CA GLY A 135 19.25 6.98 30.03
C GLY A 135 19.20 7.59 28.62
N LYS A 136 19.80 8.77 28.45
CA LYS A 136 19.81 9.55 27.20
C LYS A 136 20.34 8.75 25.99
N ILE A 137 21.28 7.83 26.19
CA ILE A 137 21.85 7.01 25.11
C ILE A 137 20.83 6.01 24.54
N ILE A 138 20.00 5.41 25.39
CA ILE A 138 19.00 4.42 24.97
C ILE A 138 17.95 5.08 24.08
N MET A 139 17.50 6.29 24.43
CA MET A 139 16.55 7.07 23.61
C MET A 139 17.03 7.30 22.18
N THR A 140 18.35 7.46 21.96
CA THR A 140 18.92 7.66 20.62
C THR A 140 18.98 6.38 19.77
N ARG A 141 18.54 5.24 20.33
CA ARG A 141 18.61 3.92 19.70
C ARG A 141 17.31 3.13 19.84
N LEU A 142 16.32 3.64 20.56
CA LEU A 142 15.05 2.95 20.83
C LEU A 142 14.14 3.06 19.61
N ALA A 143 13.67 1.93 19.08
CA ALA A 143 12.56 1.84 18.15
C ALA A 143 11.99 0.43 18.19
N ALA A 144 10.83 0.17 17.59
CA ALA A 144 10.43 -1.20 17.29
C ALA A 144 11.21 -1.73 16.09
N LEU A 145 11.35 -0.90 15.05
CA LEU A 145 12.17 -1.14 13.88
C LEU A 145 13.19 -0.02 13.71
N ARG A 146 14.48 -0.37 13.68
CA ARG A 146 15.56 0.60 13.51
C ARG A 146 16.40 0.33 12.28
N ILE A 147 16.60 1.36 11.48
CA ILE A 147 17.56 1.39 10.38
C ILE A 147 18.80 2.11 10.88
N GLU A 148 19.95 1.45 10.81
CA GLU A 148 21.20 2.03 11.27
C GLU A 148 21.81 2.99 10.26
N HIS A 149 22.79 3.76 10.74
CA HIS A 149 23.52 4.69 9.90
C HIS A 149 24.39 3.94 8.91
N GLY A 150 24.24 4.27 7.62
CA GLY A 150 24.89 3.57 6.51
C GLY A 150 24.14 2.34 6.01
N SER A 151 22.90 2.11 6.48
CA SER A 151 21.99 1.09 5.95
C SER A 151 20.98 1.74 5.01
N ASP A 152 21.37 1.95 3.76
CA ASP A 152 20.67 2.83 2.82
C ASP A 152 19.67 2.08 1.94
N HIS A 153 18.79 2.82 1.24
CA HIS A 153 17.82 2.28 0.29
C HIS A 153 16.84 1.24 0.88
N CYS A 154 16.59 1.32 2.19
CA CYS A 154 15.63 0.46 2.85
C CYS A 154 14.18 0.90 2.58
N ILE A 155 13.25 -0.05 2.57
CA ILE A 155 11.81 0.21 2.41
C ILE A 155 11.04 -0.41 3.56
N ILE A 156 10.31 0.41 4.31
CA ILE A 156 9.43 -0.04 5.39
C ILE A 156 7.99 0.20 4.94
N ARG A 157 7.24 -0.87 4.66
CA ARG A 157 5.87 -0.71 4.15
C ARG A 157 4.85 -1.73 4.60
N ASN A 158 3.59 -1.32 4.67
CA ASN A 158 2.46 -2.20 5.02
C ASN A 158 2.70 -3.01 6.32
N ASN A 159 3.26 -2.35 7.34
CA ASN A 159 3.43 -2.92 8.68
C ASN A 159 2.49 -2.24 9.67
N GLU A 160 2.25 -2.94 10.78
CA GLU A 160 1.50 -2.42 11.93
C GLU A 160 2.45 -2.18 13.11
N PHE A 161 2.33 -1.04 13.79
CA PHE A 161 3.08 -0.71 15.01
C PHE A 161 2.10 -0.28 16.10
N ILE A 162 1.86 -1.14 17.08
CA ILE A 162 0.83 -0.93 18.10
C ILE A 162 1.47 -0.85 19.48
N LYS A 163 1.27 0.24 20.21
CA LYS A 163 1.85 0.49 21.54
C LYS A 163 3.39 0.38 21.54
N THR A 164 4.02 0.89 20.50
CA THR A 164 5.48 0.97 20.41
C THR A 164 5.94 2.33 20.92
N GLY A 165 6.85 2.38 21.90
CA GLY A 165 7.34 3.66 22.44
C GLY A 165 7.94 4.59 21.37
N GLN A 166 8.81 4.03 20.53
CA GLN A 166 9.16 4.60 19.22
C GLN A 166 8.86 3.56 18.15
N GLY A 167 8.12 3.91 17.10
CA GLY A 167 7.72 2.98 16.05
C GLY A 167 8.88 2.63 15.13
N ILE A 168 9.24 3.58 14.26
CA ILE A 168 10.31 3.43 13.27
C ILE A 168 11.38 4.49 13.50
N MET A 169 12.65 4.09 13.60
CA MET A 169 13.79 5.01 13.60
C MET A 169 14.65 4.76 12.37
N SER A 170 14.95 5.81 11.59
CA SER A 170 15.79 5.69 10.41
C SER A 170 17.00 6.60 10.46
N ALA A 171 18.19 6.00 10.45
CA ALA A 171 19.47 6.68 10.25
C ALA A 171 20.12 6.34 8.89
N GLY A 172 19.43 5.62 8.01
CA GLY A 172 19.87 5.32 6.64
C GLY A 172 19.31 6.31 5.62
N GLU A 173 20.07 6.59 4.57
CA GLU A 173 19.69 7.46 3.47
C GLU A 173 18.91 6.71 2.38
N HIS A 174 18.16 7.46 1.58
CA HIS A 174 17.30 6.92 0.51
C HIS A 174 16.23 5.93 1.00
N THR A 175 15.83 6.07 2.26
CA THR A 175 14.80 5.24 2.89
C THR A 175 13.40 5.69 2.47
N LEU A 176 12.54 4.73 2.16
CA LEU A 176 11.10 4.94 1.96
C LEU A 176 10.30 4.30 3.11
N ILE A 177 9.56 5.11 3.85
CA ILE A 177 8.65 4.67 4.91
C ILE A 177 7.23 4.94 4.44
N THR A 178 6.51 3.91 3.99
CA THR A 178 5.23 4.12 3.31
C THR A 178 4.14 3.13 3.67
N GLU A 179 2.87 3.55 3.63
CA GLU A 179 1.71 2.65 3.83
C GLU A 179 1.73 1.88 5.16
N ASN A 180 2.37 2.41 6.20
CA ASN A 180 2.36 1.79 7.52
C ASN A 180 1.22 2.33 8.38
N TYR A 181 0.77 1.50 9.31
CA TYR A 181 -0.18 1.87 10.33
C TYR A 181 0.49 1.87 11.71
N LEU A 182 0.58 3.04 12.34
CA LEU A 182 1.17 3.23 13.66
C LEU A 182 0.12 3.77 14.64
N ASP A 183 0.05 3.18 15.84
CA ASP A 183 -0.81 3.57 16.96
C ASP A 183 -0.01 3.50 18.25
N GLY A 184 0.41 4.68 18.73
CA GLY A 184 1.36 4.83 19.80
C GLY A 184 0.77 4.67 21.19
N PRO A 185 1.63 4.52 22.20
CA PRO A 185 1.22 4.69 23.59
C PRO A 185 1.02 6.19 23.90
N ASN A 186 0.23 6.49 24.94
CA ASN A 186 -0.11 7.86 25.34
C ASN A 186 0.61 8.34 26.61
N TYR A 187 1.71 7.68 26.98
CA TYR A 187 2.53 7.98 28.15
C TYR A 187 3.94 8.46 27.77
N ALA A 188 4.65 9.09 28.70
CA ALA A 188 6.02 9.56 28.47
C ALA A 188 7.01 8.38 28.48
N LEU A 189 7.94 8.35 27.51
CA LEU A 189 9.02 7.36 27.46
C LEU A 189 10.00 7.53 28.62
N TRP A 190 10.29 8.79 28.92
CA TRP A 190 11.18 9.19 30.01
C TRP A 190 10.77 10.56 30.54
N ARG A 191 10.98 10.79 31.85
CA ARG A 191 10.69 12.08 32.49
C ARG A 191 11.56 12.36 33.70
N THR A 192 11.72 13.65 33.98
CA THR A 192 12.23 14.26 35.21
C THR A 192 11.34 15.46 35.55
N SER A 193 11.65 16.19 36.63
CA SER A 193 10.97 17.44 36.93
C SER A 193 11.25 18.58 35.93
N LYS A 194 12.25 18.43 35.04
CA LYS A 194 12.71 19.50 34.12
C LYS A 194 12.64 19.14 32.64
N SER A 195 12.51 17.86 32.30
CA SER A 195 12.54 17.39 30.90
C SER A 195 11.79 16.06 30.79
N SER A 196 11.28 15.77 29.59
CA SER A 196 10.65 14.50 29.21
C SER A 196 11.03 14.13 27.79
N TRP A 197 10.75 12.89 27.41
CA TRP A 197 10.69 12.42 26.03
C TRP A 197 9.33 11.75 25.84
N GLY A 198 8.55 12.23 24.89
CA GLY A 198 7.30 11.60 24.49
C GLY A 198 7.51 10.43 23.53
N PRO A 199 6.43 9.69 23.22
CA PRO A 199 6.47 8.61 22.25
C PRO A 199 6.49 9.17 20.82
N MET A 200 7.19 8.49 19.91
CA MET A 200 7.40 8.93 18.53
C MET A 200 6.91 7.88 17.54
N GLY A 201 6.12 8.28 16.53
CA GLY A 201 5.73 7.38 15.45
C GLY A 201 6.92 7.00 14.59
N ILE A 202 7.50 8.01 13.93
CA ILE A 202 8.62 7.89 13.02
C ILE A 202 9.71 8.89 13.42
N HIS A 203 10.95 8.45 13.55
CA HIS A 203 12.09 9.28 13.92
C HIS A 203 13.15 9.24 12.81
N LEU A 204 13.39 10.38 12.15
CA LEU A 204 14.35 10.54 11.07
C LEU A 204 15.65 11.17 11.58
N ASN A 205 16.70 10.36 11.70
CA ASN A 205 18.00 10.81 12.20
C ASN A 205 18.89 11.44 11.10
N ILE A 206 18.60 11.25 9.83
CA ILE A 206 19.39 11.73 8.68
C ILE A 206 18.47 12.19 7.53
N GLY A 207 19.02 12.89 6.53
CA GLY A 207 18.33 13.32 5.32
C GLY A 207 18.13 12.24 4.26
N ASN A 208 17.70 12.67 3.06
CA ASN A 208 17.43 11.83 1.89
C ASN A 208 16.36 10.77 2.14
N GLN A 209 15.24 11.13 2.76
CA GLN A 209 14.18 10.17 3.12
C GLN A 209 12.80 10.59 2.60
N GLU A 210 11.94 9.60 2.35
CA GLU A 210 10.53 9.79 2.04
C GLU A 210 9.65 9.09 3.08
N VAL A 211 8.67 9.83 3.62
CA VAL A 211 7.61 9.32 4.51
C VAL A 211 6.26 9.60 3.87
N SER A 212 5.59 8.55 3.39
CA SER A 212 4.36 8.73 2.60
C SER A 212 3.23 7.77 2.90
N TYR A 213 1.97 8.20 2.75
CA TYR A 213 0.80 7.30 2.88
C TYR A 213 0.68 6.52 4.21
N ASN A 214 1.32 7.00 5.29
CA ASN A 214 1.20 6.36 6.60
C ASN A 214 -0.01 6.91 7.37
N THR A 215 -0.56 6.09 8.27
CA THR A 215 -1.45 6.56 9.34
C THR A 215 -0.75 6.47 10.67
N ILE A 216 -0.63 7.60 11.36
CA ILE A 216 0.13 7.73 12.60
C ILE A 216 -0.76 8.32 13.68
N LYS A 217 -1.01 7.56 14.74
CA LYS A 217 -1.94 7.98 15.78
C LYS A 217 -1.40 7.87 17.19
N ASN A 218 -1.93 8.74 18.05
CA ASN A 218 -1.83 8.65 19.50
C ASN A 218 -0.40 8.64 20.06
N PHE A 219 0.59 9.10 19.29
CA PHE A 219 1.94 9.35 19.77
C PHE A 219 2.00 10.71 20.47
N GLY A 220 1.61 10.73 21.74
CA GLY A 220 1.73 11.92 22.56
C GLY A 220 1.37 11.68 24.02
N THR A 221 2.04 12.38 24.91
CA THR A 221 1.77 12.37 26.36
C THR A 221 1.43 13.76 26.86
N LYS A 222 0.52 13.85 27.82
CA LYS A 222 0.24 15.09 28.58
C LYS A 222 1.09 15.19 29.85
N ASP A 223 1.82 14.12 30.16
CA ASP A 223 2.63 14.02 31.38
C ASP A 223 4.06 14.51 31.12
N SER A 224 4.19 15.80 30.81
CA SER A 224 5.46 16.47 30.48
C SER A 224 5.60 17.81 31.22
N PRO A 225 6.81 18.17 31.71
CA PRO A 225 7.07 19.52 32.23
C PRO A 225 6.87 20.62 31.17
N TRP A 226 6.86 20.28 29.88
CA TRP A 226 6.58 21.19 28.76
C TRP A 226 5.08 21.34 28.45
N GLY A 227 4.21 20.61 29.15
CA GLY A 227 2.78 20.53 28.88
C GLY A 227 2.39 19.24 28.18
N SER A 228 3.09 18.91 27.11
CA SER A 228 2.98 17.65 26.38
C SER A 228 4.25 17.39 25.57
N ASP A 229 4.38 16.17 25.07
CA ASP A 229 5.59 15.69 24.40
C ASP A 229 5.26 14.51 23.46
N GLY A 230 6.11 14.24 22.48
CA GLY A 230 5.97 13.22 21.46
C GLY A 230 5.38 13.72 20.15
N GLY A 231 5.22 12.83 19.18
CA GLY A 231 4.67 13.23 17.89
C GLY A 231 4.62 12.13 16.84
N ALA A 232 3.99 12.47 15.72
CA ALA A 232 3.89 11.57 14.59
C ALA A 232 5.26 11.35 13.91
N ILE A 233 5.96 12.45 13.61
CA ILE A 233 7.26 12.44 12.94
C ILE A 233 8.21 13.38 13.67
N GLU A 234 9.35 12.86 14.11
CA GLU A 234 10.43 13.65 14.72
C GLU A 234 11.68 13.59 13.84
N ILE A 235 12.33 14.74 13.65
CA ILE A 235 13.45 14.91 12.73
C ILE A 235 14.60 15.56 13.48
N ASP A 236 15.25 14.74 14.29
CA ASP A 236 16.26 15.16 15.26
C ASP A 236 17.58 14.42 15.06
N CYS A 237 18.47 14.48 16.04
CA CYS A 237 19.88 14.09 15.94
C CYS A 237 20.73 15.08 15.14
N GLY A 238 21.37 16.03 15.84
CA GLY A 238 22.26 17.02 15.21
C GLY A 238 23.53 16.43 14.58
N LYS A 239 23.83 15.14 14.77
CA LYS A 239 25.06 14.53 14.23
C LYS A 239 25.08 14.42 12.71
N TYR A 240 23.93 14.28 12.08
CA TYR A 240 23.80 14.02 10.65
C TYR A 240 22.95 15.09 9.98
N HIS A 241 23.22 15.32 8.69
CA HIS A 241 22.53 16.36 7.92
C HIS A 241 21.03 16.08 7.79
N LYS A 242 20.25 17.14 7.59
CA LYS A 242 18.79 17.10 7.45
C LYS A 242 18.35 17.69 6.11
N LYS A 243 18.85 17.08 5.03
CA LYS A 243 18.61 17.54 3.65
C LYS A 243 17.61 16.61 2.95
N ASN A 244 16.82 17.13 2.00
CA ASN A 244 16.05 16.31 1.06
C ASN A 244 15.08 15.33 1.76
N ILE A 245 14.17 15.86 2.58
CA ILE A 245 13.14 15.06 3.26
C ILE A 245 11.77 15.36 2.64
N TYR A 246 11.07 14.31 2.23
CA TYR A 246 9.77 14.38 1.59
C TYR A 246 8.73 13.70 2.49
N ILE A 247 7.72 14.45 2.93
CA ILE A 247 6.67 13.95 3.84
C ILE A 247 5.32 14.25 3.21
N HIS A 248 4.63 13.24 2.69
CA HIS A 248 3.39 13.51 1.97
C HIS A 248 2.32 12.45 2.05
N HIS A 249 1.07 12.87 1.90
CA HIS A 249 -0.08 11.96 1.89
C HIS A 249 -0.24 11.14 3.18
N ASN A 250 0.34 11.61 4.30
CA ASN A 250 0.15 10.97 5.60
C ASN A 250 -1.10 11.51 6.27
N TYR A 251 -1.72 10.66 7.10
CA TYR A 251 -2.72 11.07 8.07
C TYR A 251 -2.19 10.93 9.48
N SER A 252 -2.43 11.96 10.28
CA SER A 252 -2.10 11.95 11.69
C SER A 252 -3.28 12.35 12.54
N GLU A 253 -3.45 11.66 13.67
CA GLU A 253 -4.53 11.93 14.60
C GLU A 253 -4.10 11.69 16.05
N GLY A 254 -4.39 12.65 16.93
CA GLY A 254 -4.24 12.47 18.37
C GLY A 254 -2.78 12.43 18.85
N ASN A 255 -1.81 12.78 18.00
CA ASN A 255 -0.42 12.92 18.40
C ASN A 255 -0.21 14.27 19.12
N ALA A 256 0.88 14.40 19.88
CA ALA A 256 1.24 15.69 20.47
C ALA A 256 1.59 16.71 19.36
N GLY A 257 2.35 16.31 18.34
CA GLY A 257 2.51 17.09 17.10
C GLY A 257 2.65 16.24 15.85
N PHE A 258 2.64 16.87 14.67
CA PHE A 258 2.88 16.15 13.40
C PHE A 258 4.37 16.08 13.07
N ILE A 259 5.05 17.24 13.02
CA ILE A 259 6.51 17.33 12.79
C ILE A 259 7.15 18.11 13.94
N GLU A 260 8.14 17.50 14.58
CA GLU A 260 9.13 18.19 15.40
C GLU A 260 10.51 18.10 14.77
N SER A 261 11.27 19.19 14.82
CA SER A 261 12.66 19.21 14.43
C SER A 261 13.46 20.20 15.27
N SER A 262 14.50 19.68 15.89
CA SER A 262 15.35 20.32 16.89
C SER A 262 16.82 20.18 16.49
N TRP A 263 17.59 21.23 16.77
CA TRP A 263 19.04 21.26 16.58
C TRP A 263 19.74 21.54 17.92
N ASP A 264 19.52 22.71 18.53
CA ASP A 264 20.35 23.20 19.65
C ASP A 264 19.99 22.59 21.02
N TYR A 265 18.73 22.15 21.20
CA TYR A 265 18.22 21.68 22.49
C TYR A 265 18.77 20.30 22.88
N ASP A 266 18.78 19.37 21.92
CA ASP A 266 19.18 17.99 22.18
C ASP A 266 20.67 17.72 21.90
N TRP A 267 21.26 18.49 20.98
CA TRP A 267 22.60 18.28 20.41
C TRP A 267 23.42 19.56 20.22
N PRO A 268 23.70 20.36 21.28
CA PRO A 268 24.34 21.68 21.16
C PRO A 268 25.73 21.69 20.50
N ARG A 269 26.41 20.53 20.43
CA ARG A 269 27.72 20.36 19.77
C ARG A 269 27.65 20.09 18.27
N HIS A 270 26.47 19.74 17.75
CA HIS A 270 26.33 19.32 16.35
C HIS A 270 25.24 20.14 15.69
N ARG A 271 25.69 21.06 14.85
CA ARG A 271 24.91 22.16 14.31
C ARG A 271 24.64 21.93 12.82
N GLN A 272 23.42 21.50 12.47
CA GLN A 272 23.07 21.11 11.10
C GLN A 272 21.90 21.94 10.58
N GLU A 273 22.09 22.54 9.41
CA GLU A 273 21.02 23.24 8.71
C GLU A 273 20.00 22.25 8.13
N ILE A 274 18.74 22.67 8.17
CA ILE A 274 17.62 21.97 7.53
C ILE A 274 17.45 22.52 6.12
N TYR A 275 17.45 21.63 5.12
CA TYR A 275 17.49 22.07 3.72
C TYR A 275 16.63 21.21 2.79
N ASN A 276 15.91 21.85 1.87
CA ASN A 276 15.17 21.21 0.78
C ASN A 276 14.20 20.12 1.28
N TRP A 277 13.20 20.52 2.06
CA TRP A 277 12.12 19.62 2.44
C TRP A 277 10.84 19.96 1.69
N ARG A 278 10.02 18.93 1.45
CA ARG A 278 8.65 19.12 0.99
C ARG A 278 7.70 18.32 1.87
N VAL A 279 6.81 19.04 2.52
CA VAL A 279 5.75 18.49 3.37
C VAL A 279 4.43 18.83 2.70
N SER A 280 3.77 17.85 2.08
CA SER A 280 2.65 18.16 1.18
C SER A 280 1.50 17.17 1.23
N PHE A 281 0.28 17.66 1.01
CA PHE A 281 -0.92 16.82 0.95
C PHE A 281 -1.10 15.93 2.18
N ASN A 282 -0.66 16.37 3.37
CA ASN A 282 -0.95 15.65 4.62
C ASN A 282 -2.26 16.15 5.22
N VAL A 283 -2.96 15.26 5.93
CA VAL A 283 -4.15 15.59 6.72
C VAL A 283 -3.84 15.31 8.18
N CYS A 284 -3.80 16.36 8.99
CA CYS A 284 -3.32 16.25 10.36
C CYS A 284 -4.36 16.77 11.35
N TYR A 285 -4.71 15.95 12.34
CA TYR A 285 -5.56 16.29 13.47
C TYR A 285 -4.83 16.04 14.79
N ASP A 286 -3.89 16.91 15.11
CA ASP A 286 -2.96 16.73 16.23
C ASP A 286 -3.10 17.85 17.28
N GLY A 287 -2.44 17.65 18.42
CA GLY A 287 -2.61 18.44 19.63
C GLY A 287 -1.75 19.71 19.70
N GLN A 288 -0.66 19.63 20.46
CA GLN A 288 0.20 20.74 20.89
C GLN A 288 0.63 21.64 19.72
N SER A 289 1.20 21.09 18.65
CA SER A 289 1.58 21.87 17.47
C SER A 289 1.69 20.95 16.25
N TRP A 290 1.22 21.40 15.08
CA TRP A 290 1.42 20.64 13.85
C TRP A 290 2.89 20.69 13.41
N LEU A 291 3.52 21.86 13.49
CA LEU A 291 4.95 22.01 13.22
C LEU A 291 5.65 22.65 14.41
N PHE A 292 6.70 22.00 14.87
CA PHE A 292 7.62 22.50 15.86
C PHE A 292 9.04 22.55 15.28
N MET A 293 9.40 23.71 14.73
CA MET A 293 10.68 23.91 14.03
C MET A 293 11.60 24.77 14.88
N LEU A 294 12.61 24.16 15.49
CA LEU A 294 13.58 24.79 16.40
C LEU A 294 14.97 24.99 15.76
N ALA A 295 15.05 24.97 14.44
CA ALA A 295 16.29 25.02 13.69
C ALA A 295 16.17 25.97 12.47
N PRO A 296 17.25 26.69 12.10
CA PRO A 296 17.35 27.38 10.82
C PRO A 296 17.05 26.44 9.65
N CYS A 297 16.24 26.90 8.72
CA CYS A 297 15.89 26.11 7.55
C CYS A 297 15.91 26.93 6.26
N THR A 298 16.16 26.27 5.13
CA THR A 298 16.25 26.88 3.80
C THR A 298 15.60 25.98 2.75
N GLY A 299 14.75 26.55 1.90
CA GLY A 299 14.09 25.80 0.83
C GLY A 299 13.09 24.77 1.35
N ILE A 300 12.37 25.10 2.42
CA ILE A 300 11.37 24.22 3.02
C ILE A 300 9.99 24.61 2.52
N TYR A 301 9.24 23.66 1.98
CA TYR A 301 7.92 23.89 1.42
C TYR A 301 6.86 23.05 2.12
N PHE A 302 5.83 23.72 2.60
CA PHE A 302 4.64 23.14 3.17
C PHE A 302 3.48 23.44 2.23
N ASP A 303 3.08 22.46 1.43
CA ASP A 303 2.18 22.66 0.29
C ASP A 303 0.90 21.85 0.43
N ASN A 304 -0.26 22.50 0.30
CA ASN A 304 -1.55 21.80 0.24
C ASN A 304 -1.79 20.85 1.43
N ASN A 305 -1.39 21.20 2.65
CA ASN A 305 -1.74 20.42 3.83
C ASN A 305 -3.09 20.88 4.40
N THR A 306 -3.84 19.95 4.98
CA THR A 306 -5.01 20.26 5.81
C THR A 306 -4.64 20.05 7.27
N ILE A 307 -4.59 21.14 8.01
CA ILE A 307 -4.03 21.20 9.37
C ILE A 307 -5.15 21.58 10.32
N ALA A 308 -5.64 20.60 11.06
CA ALA A 308 -6.66 20.74 12.08
C ALA A 308 -6.04 20.70 13.47
N ARG A 309 -6.07 21.84 14.17
CA ARG A 309 -5.57 21.99 15.53
C ARG A 309 -6.57 22.73 16.40
N TYR A 310 -7.47 21.98 17.01
CA TYR A 310 -8.51 22.55 17.85
C TYR A 310 -8.87 21.76 19.10
N ASN A 311 -8.24 20.61 19.31
CA ASN A 311 -8.30 19.92 20.60
C ASN A 311 -7.18 20.43 21.51
N GLY A 312 -7.52 20.75 22.76
CA GLY A 312 -6.51 21.03 23.77
C GLY A 312 -5.71 19.77 24.09
N PHE A 313 -4.38 19.88 24.04
CA PHE A 313 -3.46 18.82 24.41
C PHE A 313 -2.45 19.40 25.41
N GLY A 314 -2.52 18.98 26.68
CA GLY A 314 -1.59 19.45 27.71
C GLY A 314 -1.64 20.96 28.01
N ARG A 315 -0.52 21.53 28.50
CA ARG A 315 -0.34 22.99 28.61
C ARG A 315 -0.04 23.61 27.24
N SER A 316 -0.53 24.84 27.07
CA SER A 316 -0.68 25.59 25.82
C SER A 316 0.62 26.05 25.17
N GLN A 317 1.16 25.28 24.22
CA GLN A 317 1.93 25.87 23.13
C GLN A 317 0.96 26.13 21.96
N ASP A 318 0.39 27.33 21.91
CA ASP A 318 -0.89 27.59 21.25
C ASP A 318 -0.84 27.99 19.77
N ALA A 319 -0.06 27.27 18.95
CA ALA A 319 -0.03 27.53 17.51
C ALA A 319 -0.02 26.29 16.62
N CYS A 320 -0.55 26.40 15.40
CA CYS A 320 -0.38 25.35 14.39
C CYS A 320 1.09 25.15 14.03
N ALA A 321 1.79 26.22 13.66
CA ALA A 321 3.21 26.18 13.31
C ALA A 321 4.03 27.11 14.19
N ARG A 322 4.95 26.55 14.96
CA ARG A 322 5.94 27.28 15.73
C ARG A 322 7.28 27.23 15.01
N ILE A 323 7.84 28.40 14.72
CA ILE A 323 9.13 28.54 14.02
C ILE A 323 10.04 29.40 14.88
N ASP A 324 10.90 28.73 15.63
CA ASP A 324 11.86 29.32 16.55
C ASP A 324 13.29 28.95 16.20
N VAL A 325 14.23 29.82 16.56
CA VAL A 325 15.65 29.46 16.67
C VAL A 325 16.16 29.98 18.00
N GLN A 326 16.53 29.08 18.90
CA GLN A 326 17.32 29.40 20.11
C GLN A 326 18.80 29.11 19.82
N GLY A 327 19.72 29.89 20.42
CA GLY A 327 21.17 29.56 20.42
C GLY A 327 22.08 30.25 19.40
N GLY A 328 21.63 31.32 18.73
CA GLY A 328 22.50 32.17 17.91
C GLY A 328 21.88 33.53 17.60
N MET A 329 22.62 34.61 17.81
CA MET A 329 22.35 35.90 17.14
C MET A 329 22.74 35.70 15.67
N PRO A 330 21.78 35.84 14.74
CA PRO A 330 21.57 37.17 14.21
C PRO A 330 20.10 37.61 14.15
N VAL A 331 19.94 38.92 14.36
CA VAL A 331 18.83 39.76 13.93
C VAL A 331 18.70 39.65 12.41
N GLY A 332 17.60 39.05 11.91
CA GLY A 332 17.16 39.13 10.50
C GLY A 332 17.79 38.18 9.47
N LYS A 333 16.93 37.34 8.86
CA LYS A 333 16.75 36.96 7.43
C LYS A 333 15.63 35.90 7.40
N ALA A 334 14.86 35.82 6.31
CA ALA A 334 13.68 34.96 6.16
C ALA A 334 13.96 33.51 6.59
N SER A 335 12.98 32.84 7.22
CA SER A 335 13.14 31.50 7.80
C SER A 335 13.28 30.38 6.75
N GLY A 336 13.45 30.71 5.46
CA GLY A 336 13.53 29.75 4.36
C GLY A 336 12.33 28.79 4.21
N ALA A 337 11.26 29.02 4.97
CA ALA A 337 10.04 28.22 5.01
C ALA A 337 8.93 28.89 4.19
N HIS A 338 8.27 28.09 3.37
CA HIS A 338 7.23 28.50 2.44
C HIS A 338 5.96 27.72 2.73
N PHE A 339 4.89 28.41 3.12
CA PHE A 339 3.57 27.83 3.34
C PHE A 339 2.68 28.21 2.17
N ARG A 340 2.27 27.23 1.35
CA ARG A 340 1.46 27.44 0.16
C ARG A 340 0.21 26.57 0.16
N ASN A 341 -0.93 27.13 -0.21
CA ASN A 341 -2.19 26.38 -0.39
C ASN A 341 -2.66 25.58 0.84
N ASN A 342 -2.20 25.87 2.06
CA ASN A 342 -2.59 25.10 3.23
C ASN A 342 -3.92 25.58 3.80
N LEU A 343 -4.70 24.65 4.34
CA LEU A 343 -5.85 24.94 5.18
C LEU A 343 -5.44 24.84 6.65
N PHE A 344 -5.46 25.96 7.37
CA PHE A 344 -5.27 26.01 8.81
C PHE A 344 -6.62 26.14 9.52
N ILE A 345 -6.99 25.15 10.33
CA ILE A 345 -8.13 25.20 11.25
C ILE A 345 -7.56 25.25 12.66
N TYR A 346 -7.64 26.41 13.32
CA TYR A 346 -6.87 26.68 14.53
C TYR A 346 -7.73 27.25 15.66
N SER A 347 -7.41 26.91 16.91
CA SER A 347 -8.08 27.48 18.09
C SER A 347 -7.50 28.82 18.54
N SER A 348 -6.16 28.96 18.53
CA SER A 348 -5.46 30.14 19.05
C SER A 348 -4.78 30.96 17.93
N SER A 349 -3.62 30.51 17.43
CA SER A 349 -2.92 31.17 16.31
C SER A 349 -2.47 30.16 15.24
N PRO A 350 -2.42 30.54 13.95
CA PRO A 350 -1.77 29.73 12.92
C PRO A 350 -0.24 29.66 13.10
N TYR A 351 0.38 30.75 13.56
CA TYR A 351 1.83 30.87 13.67
C TYR A 351 2.28 31.52 14.99
N THR A 352 3.40 31.05 15.54
CA THR A 352 4.15 31.70 16.62
C THR A 352 5.65 31.48 16.48
N GLY A 353 6.44 32.16 17.31
CA GLY A 353 7.89 32.02 17.38
C GLY A 353 8.66 33.19 16.78
N ASN A 354 9.91 33.38 17.21
CA ASN A 354 10.75 34.54 16.90
C ASN A 354 11.11 34.67 15.42
N ARG A 355 10.99 33.59 14.62
CA ARG A 355 11.25 33.60 13.17
C ARG A 355 10.02 33.40 12.31
N SER A 356 8.83 33.25 12.90
CA SER A 356 7.57 33.06 12.17
C SER A 356 7.22 34.21 11.21
N GLY A 357 7.62 35.45 11.54
CA GLY A 357 7.46 36.62 10.68
C GLY A 357 8.29 36.55 9.38
N GLY A 358 9.39 35.79 9.38
CA GLY A 358 10.25 35.58 8.21
C GLY A 358 9.79 34.47 7.27
N ALA A 359 8.76 33.71 7.61
CA ALA A 359 8.23 32.64 6.75
C ALA A 359 7.37 33.23 5.62
N LEU A 360 7.57 32.73 4.39
CA LEU A 360 6.80 33.14 3.23
C LEU A 360 5.47 32.38 3.19
N LYS A 361 4.39 33.14 3.13
CA LYS A 361 3.02 32.60 3.14
C LYS A 361 2.33 33.07 1.87
N THR A 362 1.68 32.15 1.17
CA THR A 362 1.02 32.40 -0.11
C THR A 362 -0.20 31.49 -0.23
N ALA A 363 -1.35 32.04 -0.58
CA ALA A 363 -2.57 31.30 -0.85
C ALA A 363 -2.98 30.32 0.28
N ASN A 364 -2.68 30.60 1.56
CA ASN A 364 -3.20 29.78 2.66
C ASN A 364 -4.61 30.25 3.06
N TRP A 365 -5.43 29.34 3.59
CA TRP A 365 -6.72 29.66 4.19
C TRP A 365 -6.68 29.47 5.70
N TYR A 366 -7.23 30.43 6.43
CA TYR A 366 -7.23 30.42 7.90
C TYR A 366 -8.67 30.40 8.44
N SER A 367 -9.02 29.35 9.16
CA SER A 367 -10.30 29.18 9.84
C SER A 367 -10.09 29.10 11.35
N LYS A 368 -10.63 30.07 12.09
CA LYS A 368 -10.62 29.99 13.55
C LYS A 368 -11.72 29.04 14.02
N TYR A 369 -11.33 27.94 14.65
CA TYR A 369 -12.26 26.91 15.12
C TYR A 369 -13.31 27.48 16.09
N LYS A 370 -14.57 27.06 15.93
CA LYS A 370 -15.76 27.58 16.64
C LYS A 370 -16.00 29.09 16.53
N SER A 371 -15.19 29.82 15.76
CA SER A 371 -15.38 31.24 15.51
C SER A 371 -14.91 31.63 14.10
N PRO A 372 -15.38 30.94 13.04
CA PRO A 372 -14.90 31.17 11.67
C PRO A 372 -15.20 32.58 11.15
N GLY A 373 -16.11 33.34 11.78
CA GLY A 373 -16.32 34.77 11.49
C GLY A 373 -15.10 35.66 11.78
N ASN A 374 -14.21 35.23 12.68
CA ASN A 374 -13.00 35.98 13.03
C ASN A 374 -11.95 35.84 11.92
N LYS A 375 -11.79 36.90 11.13
CA LYS A 375 -10.84 36.93 10.02
C LYS A 375 -9.39 37.03 10.51
N TYR A 376 -8.52 36.20 9.94
CA TYR A 376 -7.07 36.33 10.09
C TYR A 376 -6.55 37.41 9.14
N LYS A 377 -5.72 38.33 9.67
CA LYS A 377 -5.16 39.47 8.92
C LYS A 377 -3.62 39.47 8.87
N GLY A 378 -2.98 38.39 9.33
CA GLY A 378 -1.53 38.32 9.47
C GLY A 378 -0.75 37.97 8.19
N ASP A 379 -1.43 37.78 7.06
CA ASP A 379 -0.81 37.42 5.78
C ASP A 379 -1.53 38.11 4.61
N SER A 380 -0.84 39.00 3.91
CA SER A 380 -1.41 39.77 2.79
C SER A 380 -1.57 38.97 1.50
N ARG A 381 -0.89 37.81 1.38
CA ARG A 381 -0.99 36.93 0.20
C ARG A 381 -1.84 35.69 0.48
N GLN A 382 -2.60 35.68 1.57
CA GLN A 382 -3.50 34.57 1.89
C GLN A 382 -4.59 34.38 0.83
N ALA A 383 -5.06 33.15 0.66
CA ALA A 383 -6.23 32.85 -0.18
C ALA A 383 -7.52 33.40 0.46
N GLY A 384 -7.55 33.45 1.80
CA GLY A 384 -8.62 34.05 2.57
C GLY A 384 -8.62 33.60 4.01
N SER A 385 -9.66 34.00 4.73
CA SER A 385 -9.96 33.47 6.05
C SER A 385 -11.47 33.40 6.23
N GLY A 386 -11.94 32.49 7.07
CA GLY A 386 -13.37 32.26 7.26
C GLY A 386 -13.72 30.80 7.40
N ASP A 387 -15.01 30.53 7.39
CA ASP A 387 -15.54 29.17 7.29
C ASP A 387 -14.99 28.50 6.01
N PRO A 388 -14.31 27.36 6.13
CA PRO A 388 -13.73 26.66 5.00
C PRO A 388 -14.77 25.93 4.13
N GLY A 389 -16.04 25.85 4.55
CA GLY A 389 -17.08 25.13 3.80
C GLY A 389 -16.70 23.66 3.61
N LEU A 390 -16.34 23.00 4.70
CA LEU A 390 -16.07 21.56 4.71
C LEU A 390 -17.38 20.77 4.73
N VAL A 391 -17.32 19.48 4.42
CA VAL A 391 -18.49 18.60 4.51
C VAL A 391 -18.90 18.41 5.96
N ASP A 392 -17.96 18.04 6.85
CA ASP A 392 -18.26 17.83 8.26
C ASP A 392 -16.99 17.94 9.11
N LEU A 393 -16.72 19.12 9.65
CA LEU A 393 -15.54 19.36 10.49
C LEU A 393 -15.58 18.58 11.81
N GLU A 394 -16.75 18.45 12.43
CA GLU A 394 -16.90 17.83 13.75
C GLU A 394 -16.56 16.32 13.68
N ASN A 395 -16.90 15.67 12.57
CA ASN A 395 -16.54 14.28 12.32
C ASN A 395 -15.22 14.11 11.54
N GLN A 396 -14.38 15.14 11.49
CA GLN A 396 -13.09 15.14 10.79
C GLN A 396 -13.21 14.76 9.31
N ASP A 397 -14.25 15.23 8.62
CA ASP A 397 -14.42 15.17 7.18
C ASP A 397 -14.08 16.53 6.55
N TYR A 398 -12.80 16.72 6.30
CA TYR A 398 -12.20 17.89 5.65
C TYR A 398 -12.35 17.91 4.12
N ARG A 399 -13.27 17.14 3.52
CA ARG A 399 -13.62 17.34 2.11
C ARG A 399 -14.30 18.70 1.94
N LEU A 400 -14.06 19.35 0.82
CA LEU A 400 -14.75 20.60 0.48
C LEU A 400 -16.20 20.28 0.09
N ASN A 401 -17.16 21.07 0.57
CA ASN A 401 -18.52 21.02 0.07
C ASN A 401 -18.68 21.85 -1.23
N GLY A 402 -19.83 21.72 -1.90
CA GLY A 402 -20.08 22.38 -3.18
C GLY A 402 -20.03 23.91 -3.13
N ASN A 403 -20.19 24.53 -1.97
CA ASN A 403 -20.13 25.97 -1.79
C ASN A 403 -18.85 26.44 -1.10
N SER A 404 -17.86 25.55 -0.95
CA SER A 404 -16.62 25.87 -0.25
C SER A 404 -15.90 27.06 -0.91
N PRO A 405 -15.54 28.09 -0.13
CA PRO A 405 -14.81 29.25 -0.66
C PRO A 405 -13.35 28.94 -0.97
N LEU A 406 -12.85 27.75 -0.63
CA LEU A 406 -11.47 27.31 -0.88
C LEU A 406 -11.24 26.88 -2.33
N ARG A 407 -12.32 26.62 -3.06
CA ARG A 407 -12.27 26.10 -4.42
C ARG A 407 -11.60 27.08 -5.38
N GLY A 408 -10.60 26.63 -6.14
CA GLY A 408 -9.87 27.44 -7.12
C GLY A 408 -9.10 28.63 -6.54
N LYS A 409 -8.82 28.65 -5.23
CA LYS A 409 -8.10 29.74 -4.55
C LYS A 409 -6.61 29.46 -4.34
N GLY A 410 -6.17 28.22 -4.54
CA GLY A 410 -4.78 27.83 -4.48
C GLY A 410 -4.03 28.19 -5.76
N ILE A 411 -2.73 28.36 -5.64
CA ILE A 411 -1.84 28.44 -6.80
C ILE A 411 -1.63 27.05 -7.40
N ASN A 412 -1.45 26.97 -8.71
CA ASN A 412 -1.13 25.72 -9.39
C ASN A 412 0.34 25.34 -9.13
N LEU A 413 0.59 24.14 -8.60
CA LEU A 413 1.94 23.62 -8.36
C LEU A 413 2.18 22.30 -9.14
N SER A 414 1.56 22.16 -10.32
CA SER A 414 1.55 20.92 -11.11
C SER A 414 2.92 20.48 -11.63
N GLU A 415 3.91 21.38 -11.59
CA GLU A 415 5.31 21.06 -11.82
C GLU A 415 5.89 20.12 -10.74
N PHE A 416 5.30 20.11 -9.53
CA PHE A 416 5.78 19.32 -8.38
C PHE A 416 4.86 18.16 -8.01
N TYR A 417 3.54 18.30 -8.21
CA TYR A 417 2.57 17.35 -7.70
C TYR A 417 1.57 16.90 -8.76
N LYS A 418 1.18 15.62 -8.67
CA LYS A 418 0.28 14.98 -9.63
C LYS A 418 -1.04 14.53 -9.02
N LEU A 419 -1.05 14.23 -7.72
CA LEU A 419 -2.18 13.64 -7.02
C LEU A 419 -2.46 14.43 -5.74
N ASP A 420 -3.73 14.50 -5.35
CA ASP A 420 -4.15 14.98 -4.04
C ASP A 420 -4.08 13.87 -2.97
N PHE A 421 -4.42 14.20 -1.71
CA PHE A 421 -4.41 13.26 -0.60
C PHE A 421 -5.20 11.96 -0.85
N ARG A 422 -6.25 12.03 -1.67
CA ARG A 422 -7.12 10.88 -1.98
C ARG A 422 -6.72 10.17 -3.28
N GLY A 423 -5.56 10.49 -3.84
CA GLY A 423 -5.07 9.94 -5.09
C GLY A 423 -5.79 10.48 -6.33
N GLN A 424 -6.52 11.59 -6.23
CA GLN A 424 -7.18 12.21 -7.38
C GLN A 424 -6.17 13.01 -8.20
N PRO A 425 -6.22 12.93 -9.55
CA PRO A 425 -5.36 13.74 -10.42
C PRO A 425 -5.54 15.24 -10.18
N LEU A 426 -4.43 15.96 -10.01
CA LEU A 426 -4.42 17.41 -9.90
C LEU A 426 -4.49 18.07 -11.29
N PRO A 427 -5.29 19.14 -11.47
CA PRO A 427 -5.34 19.87 -12.73
C PRO A 427 -3.97 20.42 -13.15
N LYS A 428 -3.57 20.19 -14.40
CA LYS A 428 -2.32 20.72 -14.97
C LYS A 428 -2.34 22.25 -15.18
N THR A 429 -3.53 22.83 -15.32
CA THR A 429 -3.72 24.26 -15.57
C THR A 429 -4.82 24.80 -14.66
N GLY A 430 -4.82 26.11 -14.43
CA GLY A 430 -5.80 26.76 -13.57
C GLY A 430 -5.49 26.58 -12.09
N ASN A 431 -6.21 27.31 -11.25
CA ASN A 431 -5.97 27.30 -9.81
C ASN A 431 -6.45 26.01 -9.15
N TRP A 432 -5.74 25.57 -8.11
CA TRP A 432 -6.13 24.43 -7.28
C TRP A 432 -7.04 24.86 -6.14
N ASP A 433 -7.61 23.89 -5.46
CA ASP A 433 -8.30 24.11 -4.19
C ASP A 433 -7.28 24.16 -3.04
N ILE A 434 -7.64 24.90 -1.98
CA ILE A 434 -6.85 24.96 -0.75
C ILE A 434 -7.01 23.69 0.07
N GLY A 435 -5.91 23.25 0.68
CA GLY A 435 -5.84 22.04 1.51
C GLY A 435 -5.44 20.80 0.71
N ALA A 436 -5.46 19.66 1.40
CA ALA A 436 -4.95 18.39 0.89
C ALA A 436 -5.90 17.65 -0.04
N ILE A 437 -7.18 18.03 -0.09
CA ILE A 437 -8.23 17.31 -0.80
C ILE A 437 -8.88 18.25 -1.80
N GLN A 438 -8.80 17.93 -3.09
CA GLN A 438 -9.50 18.68 -4.12
C GLN A 438 -10.99 18.37 -4.08
N TYR A 439 -11.82 19.37 -4.40
CA TYR A 439 -13.24 19.18 -4.54
C TYR A 439 -13.55 18.23 -5.69
N ASN A 440 -14.37 17.23 -5.41
CA ASN A 440 -14.93 16.37 -6.43
C ASN A 440 -16.40 16.08 -6.08
N SER A 441 -17.30 16.58 -6.92
CA SER A 441 -18.76 16.46 -6.75
C SER A 441 -19.29 15.02 -6.80
N THR A 442 -18.52 14.07 -7.31
CA THR A 442 -18.94 12.65 -7.44
C THR A 442 -18.34 11.74 -6.36
N MET A 443 -17.51 12.26 -5.44
CA MET A 443 -16.85 11.43 -4.45
C MET A 443 -17.72 11.14 -3.20
N PRO A 444 -17.94 9.86 -2.85
CA PRO A 444 -18.78 9.49 -1.71
C PRO A 444 -18.16 9.93 -0.38
N ALA A 445 -19.04 10.10 0.62
CA ALA A 445 -18.67 10.35 2.00
C ALA A 445 -17.89 9.16 2.58
N LYS A 446 -16.59 9.33 2.74
CA LYS A 446 -15.73 8.40 3.46
C LYS A 446 -14.86 9.19 4.44
N THR A 447 -14.79 8.67 5.65
CA THR A 447 -13.94 9.09 6.76
C THR A 447 -12.48 9.26 6.34
N LEU A 448 -11.82 10.31 6.83
CA LEU A 448 -10.45 10.71 6.45
C LEU A 448 -9.31 9.86 7.02
N GLN A 449 -9.60 8.62 7.40
CA GLN A 449 -8.63 7.64 7.88
C GLN A 449 -7.99 6.92 6.68
N PRO A 450 -6.68 7.03 6.37
CA PRO A 450 -5.99 6.02 5.59
C PRO A 450 -5.66 4.82 6.47
N ARG A 451 -6.65 4.03 6.83
CA ARG A 451 -6.41 2.63 7.24
C ARG A 451 -7.29 1.74 6.42
N ASN A 452 -6.68 0.87 5.63
CA ASN A 452 -7.31 -0.34 5.08
C ASN A 452 -8.75 -0.15 4.57
N GLN A 453 -9.07 1.01 3.98
CA GLN A 453 -10.40 1.25 3.46
C GLN A 453 -10.35 1.01 1.96
N LEU A 454 -11.01 -0.08 1.57
CA LEU A 454 -11.31 -0.36 0.18
C LEU A 454 -11.74 0.92 -0.55
N LEU A 455 -11.24 1.18 -1.75
CA LEU A 455 -11.75 2.20 -2.65
C LEU A 455 -13.26 1.97 -2.89
N PRO A 456 -14.06 3.03 -3.07
CA PRO A 456 -15.44 2.85 -3.55
C PRO A 456 -15.40 2.15 -4.91
N ILE A 457 -16.34 1.22 -5.14
CA ILE A 457 -16.51 0.58 -6.45
C ILE A 457 -17.12 1.62 -7.38
N PRO A 458 -16.39 2.12 -8.40
CA PRO A 458 -16.96 3.06 -9.35
C PRO A 458 -17.96 2.33 -10.27
N ASP A 459 -18.88 3.10 -10.83
CA ASP A 459 -19.63 2.63 -11.99
C ASP A 459 -18.65 2.32 -13.14
N ASN A 460 -19.04 1.40 -14.03
CA ASN A 460 -18.21 0.88 -15.11
C ASN A 460 -16.88 0.26 -14.64
N LEU A 461 -16.82 -0.29 -13.41
CA LEU A 461 -15.70 -1.16 -13.00
C LEU A 461 -15.81 -2.52 -13.69
N VAL A 462 -14.76 -2.88 -14.44
CA VAL A 462 -14.69 -4.10 -15.24
C VAL A 462 -13.48 -4.92 -14.85
N VAL A 463 -13.69 -6.19 -14.55
CA VAL A 463 -12.62 -7.19 -14.42
C VAL A 463 -12.48 -7.93 -15.74
N LEU A 464 -11.27 -7.95 -16.30
CA LEU A 464 -10.98 -8.58 -17.58
C LEU A 464 -10.14 -9.84 -17.39
N THR A 465 -10.64 -10.97 -17.89
CA THR A 465 -10.02 -12.29 -17.69
C THR A 465 -9.86 -13.06 -18.99
N PHE A 466 -8.78 -13.84 -19.08
CA PHE A 466 -8.45 -14.73 -20.18
C PHE A 466 -8.18 -16.14 -19.64
N ASP A 467 -8.77 -17.15 -20.25
CA ASP A 467 -8.72 -18.53 -19.78
C ASP A 467 -7.91 -19.44 -20.72
N ASP A 468 -7.56 -20.63 -20.24
CA ASP A 468 -6.89 -21.73 -20.94
C ASP A 468 -5.44 -21.50 -21.41
N GLY A 469 -4.94 -20.26 -21.45
CA GLY A 469 -3.57 -19.96 -21.86
C GLY A 469 -3.33 -20.19 -23.37
N ASN A 470 -4.21 -19.62 -24.20
CA ASN A 470 -4.13 -19.71 -25.65
C ASN A 470 -2.92 -18.92 -26.18
N LYS A 471 -2.35 -19.32 -27.31
CA LYS A 471 -1.20 -18.62 -27.92
C LYS A 471 -1.49 -17.13 -28.19
N SER A 472 -2.73 -16.84 -28.59
CA SER A 472 -3.23 -15.49 -28.83
C SER A 472 -3.08 -14.54 -27.65
N ASP A 473 -3.09 -15.07 -26.44
CA ASP A 473 -3.06 -14.32 -25.18
C ASP A 473 -1.74 -13.57 -25.01
N PHE A 474 -0.69 -14.05 -25.68
CA PHE A 474 0.59 -13.36 -25.75
C PHE A 474 0.79 -12.59 -27.04
N THR A 475 0.38 -13.14 -28.19
CA THR A 475 0.70 -12.53 -29.49
C THR A 475 -0.15 -11.30 -29.80
N ASN A 476 -1.41 -11.28 -29.34
CA ASN A 476 -2.38 -10.25 -29.75
C ASN A 476 -2.81 -9.37 -28.57
N ILE A 477 -3.16 -9.97 -27.43
CA ILE A 477 -3.80 -9.27 -26.31
C ILE A 477 -2.96 -8.14 -25.70
N PRO A 478 -1.66 -8.32 -25.38
CA PRO A 478 -0.90 -7.30 -24.64
C PRO A 478 -0.78 -5.99 -25.41
N LYS A 479 -0.73 -6.06 -26.75
CA LYS A 479 -0.69 -4.87 -27.63
C LYS A 479 -1.98 -4.05 -27.53
N VAL A 480 -3.14 -4.73 -27.54
CA VAL A 480 -4.44 -4.07 -27.44
C VAL A 480 -4.65 -3.49 -26.05
N LEU A 481 -4.37 -4.26 -24.99
CA LEU A 481 -4.54 -3.79 -23.60
C LEU A 481 -3.62 -2.61 -23.28
N LYS A 482 -2.35 -2.66 -23.70
CA LYS A 482 -1.39 -1.56 -23.50
C LYS A 482 -1.84 -0.27 -24.18
N LYS A 483 -2.45 -0.35 -25.38
CA LYS A 483 -3.00 0.81 -26.10
C LYS A 483 -4.08 1.52 -25.26
N HIS A 484 -4.79 0.81 -24.39
CA HIS A 484 -5.92 1.36 -23.63
C HIS A 484 -5.63 1.58 -22.14
N GLY A 485 -4.49 1.07 -21.65
CA GLY A 485 -4.09 1.17 -20.25
C GLY A 485 -4.85 0.20 -19.34
N PHE A 486 -5.29 -0.94 -19.86
CA PHE A 486 -6.13 -1.90 -19.14
C PHE A 486 -5.31 -2.98 -18.42
N GLY A 487 -5.75 -3.33 -17.22
CA GLY A 487 -5.29 -4.52 -16.51
C GLY A 487 -6.05 -5.78 -16.95
N ALA A 488 -5.46 -6.95 -16.71
CA ALA A 488 -6.10 -8.25 -16.99
C ALA A 488 -5.49 -9.39 -16.18
N THR A 489 -6.25 -10.47 -16.06
CA THR A 489 -5.83 -11.76 -15.48
C THR A 489 -5.80 -12.86 -16.54
N PHE A 490 -4.70 -13.59 -16.63
CA PHE A 490 -4.54 -14.77 -17.47
C PHE A 490 -4.54 -16.01 -16.59
N TYR A 491 -5.60 -16.82 -16.67
CA TYR A 491 -5.76 -18.08 -15.94
C TYR A 491 -5.06 -19.20 -16.69
N VAL A 492 -3.98 -19.74 -16.12
CA VAL A 492 -3.10 -20.69 -16.79
C VAL A 492 -3.28 -22.12 -16.29
N THR A 493 -3.15 -23.06 -17.21
CA THR A 493 -3.18 -24.51 -17.00
C THR A 493 -2.09 -25.15 -17.85
N GLU A 494 -1.59 -26.33 -17.45
CA GLU A 494 -0.78 -27.20 -18.32
C GLU A 494 -1.64 -28.27 -19.04
N GLY A 495 -2.97 -28.20 -18.90
CA GLY A 495 -3.93 -29.04 -19.61
C GLY A 495 -4.10 -28.64 -21.08
N LEU A 496 -5.13 -29.19 -21.72
CA LEU A 496 -5.60 -28.83 -23.09
C LEU A 496 -4.58 -29.00 -24.23
N GLY A 497 -3.35 -29.43 -23.95
CA GLY A 497 -2.28 -29.56 -24.96
C GLY A 497 -1.08 -28.64 -24.72
N PHE A 498 -1.03 -27.90 -23.60
CA PHE A 498 0.04 -26.95 -23.25
C PHE A 498 1.47 -27.44 -23.53
N LEU A 499 1.80 -28.66 -23.12
CA LEU A 499 3.16 -29.23 -23.32
C LEU A 499 3.41 -29.77 -24.73
N ASN A 500 2.36 -30.13 -25.46
CA ASN A 500 2.45 -30.91 -26.69
C ASN A 500 2.03 -30.13 -27.95
N ARG A 501 1.50 -28.91 -27.79
CA ARG A 501 1.00 -28.04 -28.87
C ARG A 501 1.45 -26.58 -28.67
N PRO A 502 2.76 -26.30 -28.71
CA PRO A 502 3.33 -24.96 -28.48
C PRO A 502 2.88 -23.90 -29.50
N GLU A 503 2.31 -24.33 -30.64
CA GLU A 503 1.67 -23.50 -31.65
C GLU A 503 0.30 -22.95 -31.19
N ASN A 504 -0.43 -23.69 -30.37
CA ASN A 504 -1.78 -23.34 -29.92
C ASN A 504 -1.82 -22.77 -28.50
N TYR A 505 -0.85 -23.11 -27.65
CA TYR A 505 -0.82 -22.70 -26.24
C TYR A 505 0.42 -21.90 -25.88
N LEU A 506 0.33 -21.15 -24.79
CA LEU A 506 1.46 -20.43 -24.24
C LEU A 506 2.58 -21.39 -23.78
N SER A 507 3.80 -20.89 -23.78
CA SER A 507 4.90 -21.46 -23.01
C SER A 507 5.03 -20.73 -21.68
N TRP A 508 5.64 -21.36 -20.68
CA TRP A 508 5.95 -20.69 -19.40
C TRP A 508 6.82 -19.45 -19.55
N LYS A 509 7.71 -19.41 -20.56
CA LYS A 509 8.47 -18.19 -20.90
C LYS A 509 7.54 -17.05 -21.28
N GLN A 510 6.50 -17.31 -22.08
CA GLN A 510 5.51 -16.30 -22.48
C GLN A 510 4.60 -15.91 -21.31
N ILE A 511 4.20 -16.86 -20.46
CA ILE A 511 3.44 -16.57 -19.22
C ILE A 511 4.26 -15.64 -18.32
N ARG A 512 5.56 -15.91 -18.15
CA ARG A 512 6.47 -15.04 -17.40
C ARG A 512 6.55 -13.65 -18.01
N GLN A 513 6.61 -13.53 -19.34
CA GLN A 513 6.62 -12.22 -20.00
C GLN A 513 5.30 -11.46 -19.79
N LEU A 514 4.14 -12.12 -19.80
CA LEU A 514 2.86 -11.49 -19.42
C LEU A 514 2.91 -10.95 -17.98
N HIS A 515 3.50 -11.71 -17.06
CA HIS A 515 3.70 -11.29 -15.69
C HIS A 515 4.63 -10.06 -15.58
N GLU A 516 5.78 -10.08 -16.28
CA GLU A 516 6.74 -8.96 -16.33
C GLU A 516 6.15 -7.69 -16.96
N MET A 517 5.15 -7.83 -17.84
CA MET A 517 4.37 -6.70 -18.39
C MET A 517 3.37 -6.11 -17.38
N GLY A 518 3.24 -6.70 -16.19
CA GLY A 518 2.36 -6.23 -15.12
C GLY A 518 0.99 -6.90 -15.09
N TYR A 519 0.70 -7.89 -15.93
CA TYR A 519 -0.57 -8.62 -15.88
C TYR A 519 -0.60 -9.64 -14.73
N GLU A 520 -1.80 -10.05 -14.34
CA GLU A 520 -1.96 -11.12 -13.35
C GLU A 520 -1.92 -12.49 -14.01
N ILE A 521 -1.22 -13.42 -13.37
CA ILE A 521 -1.29 -14.85 -13.67
C ILE A 521 -2.13 -15.51 -12.59
N GLY A 522 -3.28 -16.07 -12.99
CA GLY A 522 -4.21 -16.79 -12.15
C GLY A 522 -4.11 -18.30 -12.35
N ASN A 523 -4.65 -19.07 -11.40
CA ASN A 523 -4.60 -20.53 -11.43
C ASN A 523 -5.83 -21.12 -12.12
N HIS A 524 -5.63 -22.09 -13.02
CA HIS A 524 -6.71 -22.78 -13.73
C HIS A 524 -6.59 -24.31 -13.67
N THR A 525 -6.05 -24.83 -12.56
CA THR A 525 -5.71 -26.25 -12.36
C THR A 525 -4.58 -26.75 -13.26
N GLN A 526 -3.92 -27.84 -12.86
CA GLN A 526 -2.83 -28.43 -13.63
C GLN A 526 -3.29 -28.90 -15.01
N ASN A 527 -4.38 -29.67 -15.08
CA ASN A 527 -4.78 -30.42 -16.28
C ASN A 527 -6.14 -29.97 -16.84
N HIS A 528 -6.63 -28.79 -16.44
CA HIS A 528 -7.97 -28.29 -16.80
C HIS A 528 -9.11 -29.28 -16.43
N ARG A 529 -8.92 -30.07 -15.35
CA ARG A 529 -9.94 -31.03 -14.89
C ARG A 529 -11.07 -30.29 -14.20
N ASN A 530 -12.29 -30.70 -14.50
CA ASN A 530 -13.48 -30.19 -13.80
C ASN A 530 -13.40 -30.52 -12.30
N VAL A 531 -13.43 -29.49 -11.46
CA VAL A 531 -13.18 -29.62 -10.02
C VAL A 531 -14.22 -30.45 -9.27
N ILE A 532 -15.43 -30.62 -9.82
CA ILE A 532 -16.47 -31.43 -9.17
C ILE A 532 -16.16 -32.92 -9.26
N ASN A 533 -15.29 -33.31 -10.19
CA ASN A 533 -14.83 -34.68 -10.40
C ASN A 533 -13.49 -34.95 -9.70
N LEU A 534 -13.00 -33.99 -8.90
CA LEU A 534 -11.77 -34.12 -8.14
C LEU A 534 -12.10 -34.33 -6.67
N LYS A 535 -11.39 -35.25 -6.03
CA LYS A 535 -11.32 -35.26 -4.57
C LYS A 535 -10.62 -33.99 -4.07
N PRO A 536 -10.92 -33.50 -2.85
CA PRO A 536 -10.30 -32.29 -2.31
C PRO A 536 -8.77 -32.28 -2.36
N GLU A 537 -8.14 -33.42 -2.11
CA GLU A 537 -6.69 -33.63 -2.18
C GLU A 537 -6.14 -33.56 -3.61
N GLU A 538 -6.87 -34.08 -4.60
CA GLU A 538 -6.47 -33.99 -6.02
C GLU A 538 -6.54 -32.54 -6.49
N LEU A 539 -7.61 -31.82 -6.11
CA LEU A 539 -7.73 -30.40 -6.42
C LEU A 539 -6.59 -29.61 -5.77
N ALA A 540 -6.33 -29.81 -4.48
CA ALA A 540 -5.23 -29.14 -3.78
C ALA A 540 -3.86 -29.42 -4.41
N ALA A 541 -3.59 -30.67 -4.80
CA ALA A 541 -2.37 -31.04 -5.51
C ALA A 541 -2.26 -30.34 -6.87
N SER A 542 -3.35 -30.31 -7.64
CA SER A 542 -3.42 -29.64 -8.92
C SER A 542 -3.23 -28.11 -8.82
N LEU A 543 -3.75 -27.47 -7.77
CA LEU A 543 -3.53 -26.05 -7.49
C LEU A 543 -2.05 -25.79 -7.14
N THR A 544 -1.49 -26.62 -6.27
CA THR A 544 -0.09 -26.53 -5.83
C THR A 544 0.87 -26.75 -6.99
N HIS A 545 0.52 -27.61 -7.95
CA HIS A 545 1.30 -27.81 -9.17
C HIS A 545 1.48 -26.50 -9.94
N ILE A 546 0.39 -25.77 -10.21
CA ILE A 546 0.49 -24.48 -10.92
C ILE A 546 1.27 -23.45 -10.08
N ASP A 547 1.11 -23.43 -8.75
CA ASP A 547 1.92 -22.55 -7.89
C ASP A 547 3.42 -22.84 -8.03
N ASN A 548 3.80 -24.12 -8.07
CA ASN A 548 5.19 -24.56 -8.26
C ASN A 548 5.72 -24.14 -9.63
N ARG A 549 4.92 -24.32 -10.68
CA ARG A 549 5.31 -23.91 -12.04
C ARG A 549 5.46 -22.40 -12.16
N CYS A 550 4.62 -21.61 -11.51
CA CYS A 550 4.80 -20.17 -11.38
C CYS A 550 6.13 -19.84 -10.68
N ALA A 551 6.40 -20.47 -9.54
CA ALA A 551 7.64 -20.26 -8.78
C ALA A 551 8.90 -20.61 -9.60
N GLU A 552 8.92 -21.77 -10.27
CA GLU A 552 9.99 -22.22 -11.17
C GLU A 552 10.29 -21.20 -12.27
N ASN A 553 9.27 -20.48 -12.71
CA ASN A 553 9.36 -19.47 -13.77
C ASN A 553 9.42 -18.03 -13.23
N LYS A 554 9.68 -17.84 -11.92
CA LYS A 554 9.81 -16.52 -11.28
C LYS A 554 8.57 -15.63 -11.44
N ILE A 555 7.39 -16.26 -11.44
CA ILE A 555 6.08 -15.59 -11.47
C ILE A 555 5.56 -15.56 -10.04
N ILE A 556 4.99 -14.43 -9.62
CA ILE A 556 4.33 -14.32 -8.30
C ILE A 556 3.26 -15.41 -8.18
N LYS A 557 3.20 -16.05 -7.01
CA LYS A 557 2.20 -17.07 -6.70
C LYS A 557 0.78 -16.58 -7.05
N PRO A 558 0.00 -17.35 -7.81
CA PRO A 558 -1.39 -17.00 -8.10
C PRO A 558 -2.21 -16.77 -6.83
N VAL A 559 -2.94 -15.65 -6.81
CA VAL A 559 -3.85 -15.29 -5.70
C VAL A 559 -5.31 -15.27 -6.14
N THR A 560 -5.60 -15.53 -7.42
CA THR A 560 -6.96 -15.73 -7.94
C THR A 560 -7.07 -17.03 -8.73
N PHE A 561 -8.30 -17.54 -8.84
CA PHE A 561 -8.61 -18.81 -9.48
C PHE A 561 -9.76 -18.68 -10.48
N CYS A 562 -9.76 -19.50 -11.52
CA CYS A 562 -10.95 -19.73 -12.35
C CYS A 562 -11.29 -21.22 -12.36
N TYR A 563 -12.58 -21.55 -12.21
CA TYR A 563 -13.07 -22.93 -12.26
C TYR A 563 -13.06 -23.48 -13.70
N PRO A 564 -12.26 -24.53 -14.01
CA PRO A 564 -12.28 -25.18 -15.33
C PRO A 564 -13.67 -25.66 -15.73
N GLY A 565 -14.10 -25.28 -16.94
CA GLY A 565 -15.45 -25.56 -17.43
C GLY A 565 -16.56 -24.98 -16.55
N PHE A 566 -16.27 -23.95 -15.75
CA PHE A 566 -17.18 -23.18 -14.90
C PHE A 566 -17.88 -23.93 -13.75
N ASN A 567 -17.62 -25.22 -13.59
CA ASN A 567 -18.27 -26.05 -12.58
C ASN A 567 -17.58 -25.92 -11.21
N ASN A 568 -18.38 -25.92 -10.15
CA ASN A 568 -17.93 -25.72 -8.77
C ASN A 568 -18.89 -26.38 -7.77
N ASN A 569 -18.42 -26.68 -6.57
CA ASN A 569 -19.23 -27.18 -5.46
C ASN A 569 -18.70 -26.66 -4.10
N HIS A 570 -19.37 -26.96 -2.98
CA HIS A 570 -18.90 -26.52 -1.65
C HIS A 570 -17.52 -27.10 -1.30
N ALA A 571 -17.21 -28.32 -1.75
CA ALA A 571 -15.91 -28.93 -1.48
C ALA A 571 -14.78 -28.14 -2.16
N SER A 572 -14.96 -27.75 -3.44
CA SER A 572 -13.97 -26.95 -4.16
C SER A 572 -13.81 -25.56 -3.55
N VAL A 573 -14.89 -24.88 -3.12
CA VAL A 573 -14.79 -23.58 -2.43
C VAL A 573 -13.97 -23.70 -1.14
N LYS A 574 -14.19 -24.75 -0.34
CA LYS A 574 -13.39 -25.01 0.87
C LYS A 574 -11.91 -25.27 0.56
N VAL A 575 -11.62 -25.98 -0.54
CA VAL A 575 -10.24 -26.20 -0.98
C VAL A 575 -9.60 -24.89 -1.41
N LEU A 576 -10.26 -24.06 -2.21
CA LEU A 576 -9.73 -22.76 -2.64
C LEU A 576 -9.52 -21.81 -1.45
N GLU A 577 -10.48 -21.77 -0.54
CA GLU A 577 -10.35 -21.03 0.71
C GLU A 577 -9.12 -21.52 1.47
N LYS A 578 -8.97 -22.84 1.67
CA LYS A 578 -7.81 -23.45 2.35
C LYS A 578 -6.49 -23.18 1.62
N HIS A 579 -6.52 -23.05 0.29
CA HIS A 579 -5.37 -22.71 -0.53
C HIS A 579 -4.96 -21.23 -0.43
N GLY A 580 -5.88 -20.35 -0.04
CA GLY A 580 -5.64 -18.93 0.21
C GLY A 580 -5.89 -18.02 -0.98
N PHE A 581 -6.76 -18.43 -1.92
CA PHE A 581 -7.21 -17.55 -2.99
C PHE A 581 -8.03 -16.38 -2.43
N LEU A 582 -7.82 -15.19 -3.00
CA LEU A 582 -8.57 -13.98 -2.66
C LEU A 582 -9.92 -13.95 -3.39
N PHE A 583 -9.90 -14.30 -4.68
CA PHE A 583 -11.08 -14.35 -5.53
C PHE A 583 -11.07 -15.59 -6.42
N ALA A 584 -12.24 -16.14 -6.72
CA ALA A 584 -12.40 -17.21 -7.70
C ALA A 584 -13.60 -16.98 -8.62
N ARG A 585 -13.36 -17.04 -9.94
CA ARG A 585 -14.38 -16.82 -10.97
C ARG A 585 -15.05 -18.13 -11.37
N ARG A 586 -16.38 -18.14 -11.35
CA ARG A 586 -17.25 -19.16 -11.99
C ARG A 586 -17.87 -18.63 -13.27
N GLY A 587 -18.53 -19.48 -14.04
CA GLY A 587 -19.27 -19.09 -15.24
C GLY A 587 -20.58 -18.34 -14.98
N VAL A 588 -21.43 -18.27 -16.01
CA VAL A 588 -22.71 -17.55 -15.98
C VAL A 588 -23.83 -18.31 -15.25
N GLY A 589 -23.68 -19.63 -15.14
CA GLY A 589 -24.64 -20.52 -14.51
C GLY A 589 -24.45 -20.63 -12.99
N PRO A 590 -25.49 -21.03 -12.24
CA PRO A 590 -26.78 -21.52 -12.72
C PRO A 590 -27.83 -20.44 -13.03
N GLU A 591 -27.53 -19.15 -12.83
CA GLU A 591 -28.48 -18.07 -13.11
C GLU A 591 -28.85 -17.97 -14.58
N TYR A 592 -27.89 -18.20 -15.48
CA TYR A 592 -28.10 -18.21 -16.92
C TYR A 592 -27.65 -19.53 -17.54
N LYS A 593 -28.34 -19.94 -18.60
CA LYS A 593 -27.96 -21.12 -19.38
C LYS A 593 -26.71 -20.80 -20.20
N ASP A 594 -25.72 -21.68 -20.13
CA ASP A 594 -24.53 -21.63 -20.96
C ASP A 594 -24.76 -22.41 -22.27
N PRO A 595 -24.78 -21.76 -23.45
CA PRO A 595 -24.93 -22.43 -24.74
C PRO A 595 -23.59 -22.93 -25.31
N GLY A 596 -22.46 -22.66 -24.67
CA GLY A 596 -21.11 -23.02 -25.12
C GLY A 596 -20.56 -22.18 -26.28
N LYS A 597 -21.21 -21.06 -26.62
CA LYS A 597 -20.85 -20.18 -27.76
C LYS A 597 -20.79 -18.69 -27.41
N GLY A 598 -20.69 -18.36 -26.13
CA GLY A 598 -20.82 -17.01 -25.59
C GLY A 598 -22.12 -16.87 -24.81
N ALA A 599 -22.07 -16.25 -23.63
CA ALA A 599 -23.24 -16.14 -22.77
C ALA A 599 -23.24 -14.91 -21.88
N ARG A 600 -24.44 -14.44 -21.56
CA ARG A 600 -24.73 -13.40 -20.57
C ARG A 600 -24.85 -14.02 -19.17
N GLY A 601 -24.44 -13.28 -18.15
CA GLY A 601 -24.51 -13.66 -16.75
C GLY A 601 -24.71 -12.46 -15.81
N PRO A 602 -24.80 -12.69 -14.50
CA PRO A 602 -24.99 -11.61 -13.54
C PRO A 602 -23.68 -10.84 -13.29
N ALA A 603 -23.78 -9.55 -12.96
CA ALA A 603 -22.67 -8.80 -12.37
C ALA A 603 -22.32 -9.33 -10.97
N TYR A 604 -21.05 -9.18 -10.59
CA TYR A 604 -20.58 -9.50 -9.26
C TYR A 604 -21.07 -8.43 -8.28
N ASP A 605 -21.74 -8.85 -7.21
CA ASP A 605 -22.19 -7.97 -6.13
C ASP A 605 -21.47 -8.32 -4.83
N PRO A 606 -20.40 -7.59 -4.45
CA PRO A 606 -19.58 -7.90 -3.27
C PRO A 606 -20.33 -7.84 -1.93
N LYS A 607 -21.55 -7.30 -1.90
CA LYS A 607 -22.38 -7.27 -0.69
C LYS A 607 -23.02 -8.62 -0.39
N VAL A 608 -23.21 -9.46 -1.42
CA VAL A 608 -23.94 -10.72 -1.29
C VAL A 608 -23.17 -11.90 -1.84
N ASP A 609 -22.44 -11.74 -2.95
CA ASP A 609 -21.71 -12.82 -3.59
C ASP A 609 -20.44 -13.17 -2.79
N ASP A 610 -20.13 -14.46 -2.72
CA ASP A 610 -18.89 -14.92 -2.12
C ASP A 610 -17.71 -14.59 -3.05
N PRO A 611 -16.60 -14.01 -2.55
CA PRO A 611 -15.37 -13.77 -3.31
C PRO A 611 -14.82 -15.01 -4.03
N LEU A 612 -15.12 -16.23 -3.57
CA LEU A 612 -14.73 -17.48 -4.21
C LEU A 612 -15.78 -18.03 -5.20
N LEU A 613 -16.83 -17.26 -5.49
CA LEU A 613 -17.90 -17.59 -6.46
C LEU A 613 -18.27 -16.38 -7.32
N VAL A 614 -17.28 -15.54 -7.65
CA VAL A 614 -17.44 -14.35 -8.51
C VAL A 614 -18.07 -14.77 -9.85
N PRO A 615 -19.29 -14.31 -10.19
CA PRO A 615 -19.93 -14.67 -11.43
C PRO A 615 -19.22 -14.06 -12.63
N THR A 616 -19.35 -14.73 -13.77
CA THR A 616 -19.04 -14.12 -15.06
C THR A 616 -20.26 -13.36 -15.55
N THR A 617 -20.09 -12.07 -15.81
CA THR A 617 -21.16 -11.21 -16.37
C THR A 617 -21.32 -11.43 -17.86
N GLY A 618 -20.23 -11.76 -18.55
CA GLY A 618 -20.25 -12.18 -19.94
C GLY A 618 -18.98 -12.91 -20.33
N TYR A 619 -19.10 -14.02 -21.04
CA TYR A 619 -17.95 -14.61 -21.72
C TYR A 619 -18.18 -14.58 -23.23
N ALA A 620 -17.12 -14.24 -23.96
CA ALA A 620 -17.18 -14.10 -25.40
C ALA A 620 -17.01 -15.45 -26.11
N GLY A 621 -17.68 -15.56 -27.24
CA GLY A 621 -17.62 -16.67 -28.19
C GLY A 621 -18.25 -16.23 -29.52
N PRO A 622 -18.44 -17.13 -30.49
CA PRO A 622 -18.96 -16.80 -31.82
C PRO A 622 -20.30 -16.06 -31.80
N ASP A 623 -21.17 -16.35 -30.83
CA ASP A 623 -22.51 -15.76 -30.73
C ASP A 623 -22.53 -14.47 -29.90
N TRP A 624 -21.43 -14.15 -29.20
CA TRP A 624 -21.29 -12.92 -28.41
C TRP A 624 -21.01 -11.71 -29.31
N LYS A 625 -21.88 -10.70 -29.26
CA LYS A 625 -21.78 -9.47 -30.07
C LYS A 625 -21.68 -8.23 -29.19
N MET A 626 -21.44 -7.07 -29.82
CA MET A 626 -21.36 -5.77 -29.13
C MET A 626 -22.57 -5.50 -28.23
N LYS A 627 -23.79 -5.87 -28.65
CA LYS A 627 -25.00 -5.70 -27.83
C LYS A 627 -24.94 -6.45 -26.49
N ASP A 628 -24.20 -7.55 -26.43
CA ASP A 628 -24.03 -8.37 -25.24
C ASP A 628 -22.98 -7.77 -24.32
N LEU A 629 -21.90 -7.20 -24.89
CA LEU A 629 -20.93 -6.40 -24.14
C LEU A 629 -21.60 -5.20 -23.48
N LYS A 630 -22.36 -4.41 -24.23
CA LYS A 630 -23.11 -3.25 -23.69
C LYS A 630 -23.99 -3.68 -22.52
N TRP A 631 -24.77 -4.74 -22.71
CA TRP A 631 -25.63 -5.30 -21.68
C TRP A 631 -24.86 -5.75 -20.42
N ALA A 632 -23.65 -6.28 -20.57
CA ALA A 632 -22.82 -6.66 -19.42
C ALA A 632 -22.32 -5.43 -18.66
N ILE A 633 -21.85 -4.41 -19.37
CA ILE A 633 -21.35 -3.16 -18.77
C ILE A 633 -22.46 -2.37 -18.08
N ASP A 634 -23.68 -2.36 -18.64
CA ASP A 634 -24.85 -1.69 -18.04
C ASP A 634 -25.20 -2.17 -16.61
N GLN A 635 -24.70 -3.35 -16.22
CA GLN A 635 -24.85 -3.90 -14.87
C GLN A 635 -23.79 -3.43 -13.88
N ALA A 636 -22.64 -2.90 -14.33
CA ALA A 636 -21.53 -2.46 -13.50
C ALA A 636 -21.83 -1.09 -12.87
N LYS A 637 -22.85 -1.04 -12.02
CA LYS A 637 -23.29 0.16 -11.32
C LYS A 637 -23.80 -0.15 -9.93
N ASP A 638 -23.96 0.87 -9.10
CA ASP A 638 -24.50 0.73 -7.74
C ASP A 638 -23.66 -0.20 -6.84
N GLY A 639 -22.35 -0.23 -7.09
CA GLY A 639 -21.38 -1.07 -6.40
C GLY A 639 -21.27 -2.50 -6.94
N LYS A 640 -21.87 -2.81 -8.10
CA LYS A 640 -21.67 -4.06 -8.83
C LYS A 640 -20.58 -3.93 -9.88
N ILE A 641 -19.97 -5.07 -10.22
CA ILE A 641 -18.77 -5.14 -11.05
C ILE A 641 -19.03 -6.08 -12.22
N ALA A 642 -18.74 -5.64 -13.44
CA ALA A 642 -18.79 -6.51 -14.60
C ALA A 642 -17.53 -7.37 -14.67
N VAL A 643 -17.68 -8.67 -14.89
CA VAL A 643 -16.58 -9.62 -15.03
C VAL A 643 -16.66 -10.26 -16.40
N LEU A 644 -15.70 -9.94 -17.25
CA LEU A 644 -15.62 -10.39 -18.64
C LEU A 644 -14.57 -11.48 -18.82
N CYS A 645 -14.91 -12.48 -19.63
CA CYS A 645 -14.03 -13.61 -19.95
C CYS A 645 -13.86 -13.80 -21.46
N PHE A 646 -12.63 -14.09 -21.87
CA PHE A 646 -12.26 -14.53 -23.21
C PHE A 646 -11.41 -15.80 -23.08
N HIS A 647 -11.48 -16.73 -24.03
CA HIS A 647 -10.61 -17.92 -24.01
C HIS A 647 -9.45 -17.75 -24.97
N GLY A 648 -9.69 -17.32 -26.21
CA GLY A 648 -8.64 -16.93 -27.13
C GLY A 648 -9.11 -15.94 -28.20
N VAL A 649 -8.18 -15.10 -28.64
CA VAL A 649 -8.44 -14.03 -29.62
C VAL A 649 -7.48 -14.14 -30.82
N PRO A 650 -7.70 -15.10 -31.73
CA PRO A 650 -8.67 -16.20 -31.64
C PRO A 650 -8.12 -17.43 -30.89
N SER A 651 -9.03 -18.25 -30.35
CA SER A 651 -8.70 -19.65 -29.98
C SER A 651 -8.83 -20.52 -31.23
N ILE A 652 -7.74 -21.20 -31.59
CA ILE A 652 -7.68 -22.05 -32.79
C ILE A 652 -8.27 -23.43 -32.51
N GLU A 653 -7.94 -24.01 -31.36
CA GLU A 653 -8.36 -25.37 -30.99
C GLU A 653 -9.79 -25.45 -30.47
N HIS A 654 -10.30 -24.35 -29.90
CA HIS A 654 -11.65 -24.26 -29.35
C HIS A 654 -12.48 -23.18 -30.06
N PRO A 655 -12.86 -23.39 -31.34
CA PRO A 655 -13.55 -22.38 -32.15
C PRO A 655 -14.90 -21.95 -31.57
N TRP A 656 -15.55 -22.80 -30.75
CA TRP A 656 -16.83 -22.48 -30.10
C TRP A 656 -16.71 -21.42 -28.99
N VAL A 657 -15.52 -21.11 -28.47
CA VAL A 657 -15.28 -19.99 -27.53
C VAL A 657 -14.34 -18.93 -28.09
N SER A 658 -14.06 -19.00 -29.39
CA SER A 658 -13.11 -18.12 -30.07
C SER A 658 -13.72 -16.73 -30.32
N THR A 659 -12.90 -15.69 -30.15
CA THR A 659 -13.27 -14.31 -30.47
C THR A 659 -12.36 -13.78 -31.59
N ASN A 660 -12.93 -13.13 -32.60
CA ASN A 660 -12.13 -12.51 -33.65
C ASN A 660 -11.38 -11.28 -33.10
N LEU A 661 -10.12 -11.09 -33.50
CA LEU A 661 -9.29 -9.96 -33.06
C LEU A 661 -9.94 -8.59 -33.34
N LYS A 662 -10.58 -8.41 -34.50
CA LYS A 662 -11.24 -7.14 -34.83
C LYS A 662 -12.42 -6.85 -33.92
N ASP A 663 -13.14 -7.88 -33.50
CA ASP A 663 -14.25 -7.71 -32.57
C ASP A 663 -13.75 -7.45 -31.16
N PHE A 664 -12.68 -8.14 -30.73
CA PHE A 664 -12.01 -7.84 -29.47
C PHE A 664 -11.47 -6.40 -29.40
N GLU A 665 -10.82 -5.91 -30.46
CA GLU A 665 -10.36 -4.53 -30.55
C GLU A 665 -11.52 -3.53 -30.44
N LYS A 666 -12.66 -3.80 -31.10
CA LYS A 666 -13.87 -2.97 -30.95
C LYS A 666 -14.41 -3.01 -29.52
N TYR A 667 -14.40 -4.18 -28.88
CA TYR A 667 -14.86 -4.32 -27.49
C TYR A 667 -13.97 -3.53 -26.53
N MET A 668 -12.65 -3.63 -26.67
CA MET A 668 -11.70 -2.88 -25.84
C MET A 668 -11.82 -1.37 -26.09
N GLN A 669 -12.00 -0.95 -27.35
CA GLN A 669 -12.22 0.45 -27.68
C GLN A 669 -13.53 0.97 -27.05
N TYR A 670 -14.61 0.18 -27.10
CA TYR A 670 -15.86 0.53 -26.44
C TYR A 670 -15.69 0.71 -24.93
N LEU A 671 -14.99 -0.21 -24.24
CA LEU A 671 -14.70 -0.04 -22.81
C LEU A 671 -13.93 1.27 -22.54
N LYS A 672 -13.04 1.66 -23.44
CA LYS A 672 -12.28 2.91 -23.31
C LYS A 672 -13.15 4.14 -23.53
N ASP A 673 -14.05 4.09 -24.51
CA ASP A 673 -14.96 5.18 -24.86
C ASP A 673 -16.02 5.43 -23.77
N GLU A 674 -16.45 4.36 -23.08
CA GLU A 674 -17.38 4.43 -21.93
C GLU A 674 -16.68 4.70 -20.57
N ASP A 675 -15.41 5.12 -20.62
CA ASP A 675 -14.57 5.42 -19.46
C ASP A 675 -14.55 4.30 -18.40
N CYS A 676 -14.58 3.04 -18.84
CA CYS A 676 -14.53 1.90 -17.94
C CYS A 676 -13.18 1.83 -17.22
N THR A 677 -13.23 1.60 -15.91
CA THR A 677 -12.03 1.21 -15.15
C THR A 677 -11.82 -0.29 -15.34
N VAL A 678 -10.80 -0.69 -16.10
CA VAL A 678 -10.55 -2.11 -16.43
C VAL A 678 -9.34 -2.64 -15.68
N ILE A 679 -9.55 -3.64 -14.83
CA ILE A 679 -8.56 -4.16 -13.89
C ILE A 679 -8.38 -5.68 -13.99
N ALA A 680 -7.28 -6.17 -13.42
CA ALA A 680 -7.10 -7.59 -13.12
C ALA A 680 -7.94 -8.01 -11.90
N MET A 681 -8.26 -9.30 -11.80
CA MET A 681 -9.01 -9.89 -10.68
C MET A 681 -8.33 -9.62 -9.32
N ARG A 682 -7.00 -9.72 -9.19
CA ARG A 682 -6.29 -9.43 -7.93
C ARG A 682 -6.53 -8.00 -7.44
N ASP A 683 -6.69 -7.06 -8.36
CA ASP A 683 -6.84 -5.64 -8.06
C ASP A 683 -8.24 -5.33 -7.50
N LEU A 684 -9.19 -6.28 -7.57
CA LEU A 684 -10.43 -6.19 -6.80
C LEU A 684 -10.18 -6.02 -5.30
N ALA A 685 -9.05 -6.49 -4.77
CA ALA A 685 -8.69 -6.31 -3.37
C ALA A 685 -8.58 -4.83 -2.95
N LYS A 686 -8.42 -3.92 -3.93
CA LYS A 686 -8.48 -2.47 -3.70
C LYS A 686 -9.89 -1.99 -3.39
N TYR A 687 -10.93 -2.68 -3.88
CA TYR A 687 -12.35 -2.26 -3.82
C TYR A 687 -13.22 -3.18 -2.96
N VAL A 688 -12.81 -4.43 -2.80
CA VAL A 688 -13.55 -5.51 -2.14
C VAL A 688 -12.62 -6.19 -1.15
N ASN A 689 -13.04 -6.34 0.10
CA ASN A 689 -12.28 -7.09 1.09
C ASN A 689 -12.51 -8.59 0.80
N PRO A 690 -11.48 -9.34 0.35
CA PRO A 690 -11.65 -10.76 0.00
C PRO A 690 -11.97 -11.64 1.22
N ASN A 691 -11.72 -11.15 2.45
CA ASN A 691 -12.09 -11.86 3.67
C ASN A 691 -13.54 -11.61 4.09
N ASN A 692 -14.20 -10.61 3.52
CA ASN A 692 -15.63 -10.41 3.72
C ASN A 692 -16.38 -11.39 2.83
N ARG A 693 -16.85 -12.50 3.41
CA ARG A 693 -17.59 -13.57 2.73
C ARG A 693 -19.03 -13.60 3.24
N PRO A 694 -19.95 -12.82 2.64
CA PRO A 694 -21.36 -12.85 3.00
C PRO A 694 -21.85 -14.28 2.81
N HIS A 695 -22.49 -14.86 3.82
CA HIS A 695 -22.96 -16.25 3.79
C HIS A 695 -21.85 -17.32 3.73
N ARG A 696 -20.66 -17.09 4.34
CA ARG A 696 -19.55 -18.07 4.39
C ARG A 696 -19.97 -19.52 4.73
N ALA A 697 -20.96 -19.71 5.59
CA ALA A 697 -21.49 -21.04 5.94
C ALA A 697 -22.19 -21.74 4.76
N ASP A 698 -22.83 -20.97 3.88
CA ASP A 698 -23.48 -21.44 2.65
C ASP A 698 -23.33 -20.40 1.51
N PRO A 699 -22.18 -20.41 0.82
CA PRO A 699 -21.82 -19.37 -0.14
C PRO A 699 -22.70 -19.37 -1.41
N TYR A 700 -23.52 -20.41 -1.60
CA TYR A 700 -24.45 -20.54 -2.72
C TYR A 700 -25.84 -19.98 -2.41
N GLN A 701 -26.12 -19.52 -1.19
CA GLN A 701 -27.41 -18.92 -0.85
C GLN A 701 -27.81 -17.78 -1.81
N PRO A 702 -26.94 -16.79 -2.12
CA PRO A 702 -27.28 -15.70 -3.05
C PRO A 702 -27.58 -16.22 -4.47
N VAL A 703 -26.82 -17.21 -4.92
CA VAL A 703 -26.99 -17.85 -6.23
C VAL A 703 -28.37 -18.50 -6.35
N ARG A 704 -28.76 -19.32 -5.35
CA ARG A 704 -30.08 -19.97 -5.34
C ARG A 704 -31.22 -18.95 -5.23
N LYS A 705 -31.02 -17.86 -4.50
CA LYS A 705 -31.99 -16.75 -4.41
C LYS A 705 -32.22 -16.11 -5.80
N ARG A 706 -31.15 -15.74 -6.52
CA ARG A 706 -31.26 -15.17 -7.88
C ARG A 706 -31.98 -16.12 -8.85
N VAL A 707 -31.66 -17.41 -8.83
CA VAL A 707 -32.35 -18.42 -9.69
C VAL A 707 -33.85 -18.47 -9.40
N SER A 708 -34.24 -18.48 -8.12
CA SER A 708 -35.66 -18.50 -7.71
C SER A 708 -36.40 -17.23 -8.18
N GLU A 709 -35.78 -16.07 -8.02
CA GLU A 709 -36.34 -14.79 -8.47
C GLU A 709 -36.51 -14.72 -9.99
N MET A 710 -35.55 -15.25 -10.76
CA MET A 710 -35.64 -15.32 -12.23
C MET A 710 -36.75 -16.26 -12.71
N LYS A 711 -36.93 -17.41 -12.06
CA LYS A 711 -38.06 -18.33 -12.35
C LYS A 711 -39.40 -17.66 -12.09
N LYS A 712 -39.55 -16.94 -10.96
CA LYS A 712 -40.78 -16.19 -10.64
C LYS A 712 -41.07 -15.07 -11.63
N LYS A 713 -40.04 -14.38 -12.15
CA LYS A 713 -40.23 -13.34 -13.19
C LYS A 713 -40.67 -13.94 -14.52
N SER A 714 -40.11 -15.09 -14.90
CA SER A 714 -40.48 -15.78 -16.15
C SER A 714 -41.94 -16.24 -16.11
N ALA A 715 -42.37 -16.85 -15.00
CA ALA A 715 -43.75 -17.30 -14.78
C ALA A 715 -44.80 -16.17 -14.61
N ARG A 716 -44.38 -14.90 -14.56
CA ARG A 716 -45.29 -13.74 -14.54
C ARG A 716 -45.43 -13.06 -15.91
N ASN A 717 -44.54 -13.42 -16.85
CA ASN A 717 -44.50 -12.89 -18.21
C ASN A 717 -44.97 -13.92 -19.25
N GLU A 718 -45.23 -15.16 -18.81
CA GLU A 718 -46.04 -16.18 -19.48
C GLU A 718 -47.48 -16.09 -18.96
#